data_AF-A0A450SDQ6-F1
#
_entry.id   AF-A0A450SDQ6-F1
#
_cell.length_a   1.000
_cell.length_b   1.000
_cell.length_c   1.000
_cell.angle_alpha   90.00
_cell.angle_beta   90.00
_cell.angle_gamma   90.00
#
_symmetry.space_group_name_H-M   'P 1'
#
loop_
_entity.id
_entity.type
_entity.pdbx_description
1 polymer ?
#
loop_
_entity_poly.entity_id
_entity_poly.type
_entity_poly.pdbx_seq_one_letter_code
_entity_poly.pdbx_strand_id
1 'polypeptide(L)'
;MSADYEQDNQYRRQADCKPLLELATPYIYRHNLFRVLGLPVNVTSKDAQRQQKRLEMQKKLGIASSEQSGRILALDPPPTEEDVRAAMERLHRPIDRFLDEIFWFWPISGDVRNDPAFKALEQQDITHAMDIWIELAKVSGERHIAMHNLAVLDHVNALDYEARFTISGLGDKEREHLLDLWGSGLARWKEVIDGEDFWDALKRRVRELNDVQLTTGFVYRVRSTLPTALLLFNAKLAYGASERGENVLAQRHVKLLREAGFGDRLADEAIREAIRPLRNRVKAATDNAKDKWKNKPYHGSQYVRELHGQAVDLLTIVDTILPADDPTREALHDMVAEAMLEGQVAFGKKTNDWRECIELLNLAQKLAQGNAVQSKLSENMEILRKNAELGNNWYSLGYWDLPEEIVESLEAIHEKANSGNYDGAINSLVILDPKLGKPLRRCLAYCLSMHGIRVANEALSENGAETEVIRKIMDRLIKAGDNLRLLQLLHRPTPHSEPPLPPCLCCGSSSYTRWVDFTYRDISLFMCNACNEKHKRELASREYTLRGHISTALEYLLLADELDPGDVGVKKNLKTLKETARGFNCSIPKTNALKNRLENRIGAQKIQSIRHVFEPTPEDHTCFFCADNSANDTCQITVPMCGDVQVFDLLFNSNYLGCVDIW
;
A
#
# COMPACT_ATOMS: atom_id res chain seq x y z
N MET A 1 0.50 -25.10 8.75
CA MET A 1 -0.71 -25.52 9.50
C MET A 1 -1.98 -24.95 8.87
N SER A 2 -2.28 -25.23 7.60
CA SER A 2 -3.26 -24.40 6.85
C SER A 2 -4.39 -25.14 6.13
N ALA A 3 -4.29 -26.43 5.81
CA ALA A 3 -5.37 -27.13 5.08
C ALA A 3 -6.36 -27.85 6.02
N ASP A 4 -5.88 -28.61 7.00
CA ASP A 4 -6.73 -29.37 7.92
C ASP A 4 -7.53 -28.46 8.89
N TYR A 5 -6.95 -27.32 9.27
CA TYR A 5 -7.63 -26.33 10.12
C TYR A 5 -8.73 -25.58 9.36
N GLU A 6 -8.57 -25.34 8.06
CA GLU A 6 -9.61 -24.74 7.21
C GLU A 6 -10.72 -25.74 6.88
N GLN A 7 -10.40 -27.01 6.63
CA GLN A 7 -11.40 -28.06 6.36
C GLN A 7 -12.27 -28.36 7.59
N ASP A 8 -11.70 -28.46 8.80
CA ASP A 8 -12.49 -28.69 10.03
C ASP A 8 -13.38 -27.48 10.37
N ASN A 9 -12.90 -26.25 10.08
CA ASN A 9 -13.71 -25.03 10.18
C ASN A 9 -14.85 -24.98 9.14
N GLN A 10 -14.60 -25.46 7.92
CA GLN A 10 -15.58 -25.43 6.83
C GLN A 10 -16.71 -26.44 7.06
N TYR A 11 -16.42 -27.61 7.64
CA TYR A 11 -17.42 -28.60 8.07
C TYR A 11 -18.24 -28.11 9.27
N ARG A 12 -17.64 -27.43 10.27
CA ARG A 12 -18.37 -26.83 11.40
C ARG A 12 -19.27 -25.66 10.98
N ARG A 13 -18.84 -24.82 10.03
CA ARG A 13 -19.67 -23.74 9.47
C ARG A 13 -20.94 -24.23 8.75
N GLN A 14 -21.01 -25.49 8.35
CA GLN A 14 -22.25 -26.13 7.86
C GLN A 14 -23.17 -26.64 8.99
N ALA A 15 -22.66 -26.75 10.22
CA ALA A 15 -23.41 -27.15 11.42
C ALA A 15 -23.88 -25.96 12.29
N ASP A 16 -23.34 -24.75 12.09
CA ASP A 16 -23.70 -23.57 12.88
C ASP A 16 -25.09 -22.99 12.55
N CYS A 17 -25.78 -22.50 13.57
CA CYS A 17 -27.06 -21.80 13.43
C CYS A 17 -26.82 -20.33 13.06
N LYS A 18 -26.64 -20.03 11.77
CA LYS A 18 -26.40 -18.66 11.29
C LYS A 18 -27.41 -17.61 11.79
N PRO A 19 -28.73 -17.87 11.80
CA PRO A 19 -29.70 -16.89 12.31
C PRO A 19 -29.46 -16.52 13.79
N LEU A 20 -28.92 -17.44 14.60
CA LEU A 20 -28.58 -17.16 15.99
C LEU A 20 -27.38 -16.22 16.13
N LEU A 21 -26.34 -16.40 15.30
CA LEU A 21 -25.18 -15.49 15.28
C LEU A 21 -25.54 -14.09 14.76
N GLU A 22 -26.48 -14.02 13.81
CA GLU A 22 -27.04 -12.76 13.30
C GLU A 22 -27.85 -12.03 14.38
N LEU A 23 -28.64 -12.76 15.17
CA LEU A 23 -29.42 -12.24 16.29
C LEU A 23 -28.55 -11.74 17.46
N ALA A 24 -27.39 -12.36 17.68
CA ALA A 24 -26.43 -12.04 18.75
C ALA A 24 -25.75 -10.67 18.55
N THR A 25 -26.51 -9.62 18.86
CA THR A 25 -26.07 -8.22 18.85
C THR A 25 -26.18 -7.64 20.26
N PRO A 26 -25.50 -6.52 20.57
CA PRO A 26 -25.71 -5.80 21.83
C PRO A 26 -27.17 -5.37 22.07
N TYR A 27 -28.02 -5.41 21.04
CA TYR A 27 -29.43 -5.06 21.12
C TYR A 27 -30.36 -6.28 21.21
N ILE A 28 -29.83 -7.50 21.41
CA ILE A 28 -30.60 -8.75 21.36
C ILE A 28 -31.84 -8.73 22.26
N TYR A 29 -31.74 -8.23 23.49
CA TYR A 29 -32.88 -8.11 24.40
C TYR A 29 -33.72 -6.86 24.14
N ARG A 30 -33.10 -5.77 23.68
CA ARG A 30 -33.80 -4.52 23.40
C ARG A 30 -34.76 -4.67 22.21
N HIS A 31 -34.34 -5.40 21.18
CA HIS A 31 -35.12 -5.75 20.00
C HIS A 31 -35.74 -7.15 20.09
N ASN A 32 -35.75 -7.77 21.28
CA ASN A 32 -36.47 -9.02 21.47
C ASN A 32 -37.96 -8.78 21.21
N LEU A 33 -38.56 -9.59 20.34
CA LEU A 33 -39.93 -9.32 19.90
C LEU A 33 -40.95 -9.34 21.05
N PHE A 34 -40.72 -10.17 22.08
CA PHE A 34 -41.64 -10.32 23.21
C PHE A 34 -41.56 -9.10 24.13
N ARG A 35 -40.37 -8.54 24.31
CA ARG A 35 -40.15 -7.27 25.01
C ARG A 35 -40.81 -6.11 24.29
N VAL A 36 -40.56 -5.97 22.99
CA VAL A 36 -41.09 -4.87 22.16
C VAL A 36 -42.62 -4.90 22.13
N LEU A 37 -43.20 -6.08 21.93
CA LEU A 37 -44.65 -6.22 21.85
C LEU A 37 -45.32 -6.23 23.23
N GLY A 38 -44.58 -6.57 24.29
CA GLY A 38 -45.12 -6.78 25.65
C GLY A 38 -46.01 -8.02 25.70
N LEU A 39 -45.52 -9.13 25.14
CA LEU A 39 -46.22 -10.41 25.07
C LEU A 39 -45.38 -11.51 25.73
N PRO A 40 -45.98 -12.53 26.35
CA PRO A 40 -45.23 -13.68 26.83
C PRO A 40 -44.85 -14.64 25.67
N VAL A 41 -43.84 -15.49 25.90
CA VAL A 41 -43.35 -16.46 24.90
C VAL A 41 -44.41 -17.48 24.44
N ASN A 42 -45.32 -17.84 25.33
CA ASN A 42 -46.42 -18.77 25.06
C ASN A 42 -47.65 -18.11 24.38
N VAL A 43 -47.51 -16.88 23.86
CA VAL A 43 -48.61 -16.14 23.21
C VAL A 43 -49.21 -16.94 22.05
N THR A 44 -50.54 -17.04 22.02
CA THR A 44 -51.29 -17.69 20.95
C THR A 44 -51.41 -16.79 19.72
N SER A 45 -51.65 -17.36 18.53
CA SER A 45 -51.88 -16.57 17.32
C SER A 45 -53.05 -15.60 17.44
N LYS A 46 -54.08 -15.95 18.23
CA LYS A 46 -55.23 -15.07 18.51
C LYS A 46 -54.84 -13.87 19.37
N ASP A 47 -54.03 -14.10 20.39
CA ASP A 47 -53.55 -13.03 21.28
C ASP A 47 -52.57 -12.10 20.55
N ALA A 48 -51.70 -12.66 19.70
CA ALA A 48 -50.83 -11.89 18.82
C ALA A 48 -51.62 -10.97 17.88
N GLN A 49 -52.67 -11.48 17.22
CA GLN A 49 -53.56 -10.68 16.37
C GLN A 49 -54.31 -9.61 17.17
N ARG A 50 -54.73 -9.91 18.41
CA ARG A 50 -55.38 -8.93 19.28
C ARG A 50 -54.42 -7.80 19.64
N GLN A 51 -53.16 -8.13 19.93
CA GLN A 51 -52.13 -7.15 20.23
C GLN A 51 -51.80 -6.29 19.01
N GLN A 52 -51.73 -6.88 17.82
CA GLN A 52 -51.57 -6.14 16.57
C GLN A 52 -52.68 -5.10 16.38
N LYS A 53 -53.95 -5.52 16.50
CA LYS A 53 -55.11 -4.62 16.38
C LYS A 53 -55.08 -3.52 17.44
N ARG A 54 -54.63 -3.83 18.66
CA ARG A 54 -54.47 -2.85 19.74
C ARG A 54 -53.43 -1.79 19.38
N LEU A 55 -52.26 -2.20 18.89
CA LEU A 55 -51.18 -1.30 18.47
C LEU A 55 -51.59 -0.44 17.26
N GLU A 56 -52.28 -1.02 16.27
CA GLU A 56 -52.85 -0.27 15.14
C GLU A 56 -53.89 0.76 15.56
N MET A 57 -54.71 0.44 16.57
CA MET A 57 -55.72 1.35 17.12
C MET A 57 -55.08 2.47 17.94
N GLN A 58 -54.08 2.16 18.78
CA GLN A 58 -53.31 3.17 19.52
C GLN A 58 -52.63 4.16 18.56
N LYS A 59 -52.07 3.65 17.45
CA LYS A 59 -51.52 4.46 16.36
C LYS A 59 -52.58 5.39 15.74
N LYS A 60 -53.76 4.86 15.38
CA LYS A 60 -54.85 5.67 14.79
C LYS A 60 -55.36 6.77 15.73
N LEU A 61 -55.29 6.54 17.04
CA LEU A 61 -55.79 7.47 18.05
C LEU A 61 -54.73 8.48 18.53
N GLY A 62 -53.48 8.39 18.05
CA GLY A 62 -52.39 9.28 18.49
C GLY A 62 -52.07 9.17 19.99
N ILE A 63 -52.45 8.06 20.63
CA ILE A 63 -52.16 7.82 22.04
C ILE A 63 -50.65 7.56 22.14
N ALA A 64 -49.93 8.51 22.75
CA ALA A 64 -48.51 8.39 22.97
C ALA A 64 -48.23 7.11 23.78
N SER A 65 -47.15 6.41 23.42
CA SER A 65 -46.65 5.19 24.05
C SER A 65 -46.26 5.35 25.54
N SER A 66 -46.70 6.41 26.22
CA SER A 66 -46.43 6.74 27.63
C SER A 66 -47.36 6.03 28.63
N GLU A 67 -48.47 5.43 28.18
CA GLU A 67 -49.30 4.54 29.02
C GLU A 67 -48.76 3.09 29.00
N GLN A 68 -47.53 2.89 29.50
CA GLN A 68 -46.86 1.58 29.58
C GLN A 68 -47.15 0.79 30.86
N SER A 69 -48.21 1.11 31.60
CA SER A 69 -48.60 0.34 32.78
C SER A 69 -48.81 -1.14 32.42
N GLY A 70 -48.03 -2.02 33.04
CA GLY A 70 -48.10 -3.48 32.87
C GLY A 70 -47.15 -4.10 31.84
N ARG A 71 -46.26 -3.34 31.18
CA ARG A 71 -45.21 -3.92 30.33
C ARG A 71 -43.99 -4.36 31.14
N ILE A 72 -43.67 -5.66 31.08
CA ILE A 72 -42.47 -6.26 31.69
C ILE A 72 -41.22 -5.62 31.08
N LEU A 73 -40.36 -5.03 31.94
CA LEU A 73 -39.10 -4.39 31.56
C LEU A 73 -39.23 -3.43 30.38
N ALA A 74 -40.12 -2.45 30.54
CA ALA A 74 -40.38 -1.40 29.55
C ALA A 74 -39.09 -0.75 29.02
N LEU A 75 -39.08 -0.50 27.71
CA LEU A 75 -37.94 0.10 27.02
C LEU A 75 -37.90 1.61 27.25
N ASP A 76 -36.70 2.11 27.53
CA ASP A 76 -36.40 3.54 27.57
C ASP A 76 -35.23 3.84 26.59
N PRO A 77 -35.42 4.69 25.56
CA PRO A 77 -36.71 5.21 25.07
C PRO A 77 -37.67 4.09 24.60
N PRO A 78 -38.99 4.36 24.49
CA PRO A 78 -39.96 3.40 23.98
C PRO A 78 -39.63 2.91 22.57
N PRO A 79 -40.08 1.71 22.17
CA PRO A 79 -39.83 1.20 20.83
C PRO A 79 -40.48 2.09 19.77
N THR A 80 -39.77 2.30 18.66
CA THR A 80 -40.28 3.05 17.51
C THR A 80 -41.37 2.26 16.78
N GLU A 81 -42.13 2.93 15.89
CA GLU A 81 -43.10 2.22 15.05
C GLU A 81 -42.44 1.16 14.16
N GLU A 82 -41.21 1.43 13.70
CA GLU A 82 -40.43 0.50 12.91
C GLU A 82 -40.04 -0.73 13.72
N ASP A 83 -39.62 -0.55 14.98
CA ASP A 83 -39.31 -1.66 15.89
C ASP A 83 -40.53 -2.56 16.12
N VAL A 84 -41.71 -1.96 16.34
CA VAL A 84 -42.97 -2.69 16.53
C VAL A 84 -43.35 -3.48 15.27
N ARG A 85 -43.23 -2.86 14.08
CA ARG A 85 -43.50 -3.52 12.80
C ARG A 85 -42.55 -4.70 12.57
N ALA A 86 -41.24 -4.50 12.80
CA ALA A 86 -40.23 -5.53 12.66
C ALA A 86 -40.46 -6.70 13.64
N ALA A 87 -40.83 -6.40 14.89
CA ALA A 87 -41.16 -7.42 15.89
C ALA A 87 -42.40 -8.24 15.50
N MET A 88 -43.44 -7.61 14.96
CA MET A 88 -44.61 -8.33 14.44
C MET A 88 -44.27 -9.24 13.26
N GLU A 89 -43.42 -8.78 12.33
CA GLU A 89 -42.98 -9.60 11.20
C GLU A 89 -42.18 -10.83 11.67
N ARG A 90 -41.25 -10.64 12.62
CA ARG A 90 -40.46 -11.72 13.22
C ARG A 90 -41.32 -12.71 14.01
N LEU A 91 -42.40 -12.26 14.67
CA LEU A 91 -43.33 -13.13 15.39
C LEU A 91 -44.01 -14.16 14.46
N HIS A 92 -44.18 -13.83 13.17
CA HIS A 92 -44.74 -14.72 12.16
C HIS A 92 -43.72 -15.65 11.50
N ARG A 93 -42.42 -15.48 11.78
CA ARG A 93 -41.34 -16.31 11.25
C ARG A 93 -40.94 -17.34 12.31
N PRO A 94 -41.18 -18.65 12.10
CA PRO A 94 -41.00 -19.68 13.14
C PRO A 94 -39.60 -19.70 13.76
N ILE A 95 -38.56 -19.59 12.93
CA ILE A 95 -37.16 -19.56 13.37
C ILE A 95 -36.90 -18.33 14.25
N ASP A 96 -37.24 -17.13 13.76
CA ASP A 96 -36.98 -15.88 14.49
C ASP A 96 -37.72 -15.87 15.83
N ARG A 97 -39.01 -16.24 15.82
CA ARG A 97 -39.80 -16.40 17.03
C ARG A 97 -39.13 -17.33 18.03
N PHE A 98 -38.77 -18.54 17.61
CA PHE A 98 -38.17 -19.53 18.49
C PHE A 98 -36.82 -19.05 19.07
N LEU A 99 -36.01 -18.35 18.29
CA LEU A 99 -34.76 -17.78 18.79
C LEU A 99 -35.01 -16.64 19.79
N ASP A 100 -35.99 -15.76 19.56
CA ASP A 100 -36.38 -14.75 20.56
C ASP A 100 -36.94 -15.38 21.84
N GLU A 101 -37.61 -16.54 21.76
CA GLU A 101 -38.08 -17.26 22.95
C GLU A 101 -36.90 -17.68 23.84
N ILE A 102 -35.78 -18.12 23.25
CA ILE A 102 -34.54 -18.46 24.00
C ILE A 102 -33.97 -17.25 24.74
N PHE A 103 -34.19 -16.03 24.25
CA PHE A 103 -33.69 -14.81 24.89
C PHE A 103 -34.76 -14.03 25.64
N TRP A 104 -35.83 -14.70 26.09
CA TRP A 104 -36.90 -14.05 26.87
C TRP A 104 -37.41 -14.93 28.02
N PHE A 105 -38.29 -14.39 28.85
CA PHE A 105 -38.77 -15.10 30.05
C PHE A 105 -39.77 -16.21 29.73
N TRP A 106 -39.60 -17.36 30.37
CA TRP A 106 -40.49 -18.52 30.26
C TRP A 106 -41.31 -18.69 31.55
N PRO A 107 -42.62 -18.94 31.46
CA PRO A 107 -43.44 -19.27 32.63
C PRO A 107 -43.01 -20.61 33.21
N ILE A 108 -42.97 -20.70 34.54
CA ILE A 108 -42.51 -21.90 35.25
C ILE A 108 -43.45 -23.09 35.02
N SER A 109 -44.76 -22.87 35.14
CA SER A 109 -45.81 -23.89 35.01
C SER A 109 -46.49 -23.90 33.63
N GLY A 110 -46.02 -23.08 32.68
CA GLY A 110 -46.66 -22.88 31.38
C GLY A 110 -47.85 -21.90 31.38
N ASP A 111 -48.39 -21.54 32.55
CA ASP A 111 -49.48 -20.57 32.70
C ASP A 111 -49.00 -19.22 33.27
N VAL A 112 -48.76 -18.27 32.37
CA VAL A 112 -48.32 -16.91 32.69
C VAL A 112 -49.31 -16.18 33.62
N ARG A 113 -50.62 -16.44 33.53
CA ARG A 113 -51.62 -15.70 34.33
C ARG A 113 -51.53 -16.01 35.82
N ASN A 114 -51.02 -17.18 36.16
CA ASN A 114 -50.89 -17.64 37.53
C ASN A 114 -49.43 -17.71 38.02
N ASP A 115 -48.47 -17.38 37.16
CA ASP A 115 -47.05 -17.35 37.51
C ASP A 115 -46.75 -16.14 38.44
N PRO A 116 -46.27 -16.38 39.67
CA PRO A 116 -46.03 -15.33 40.64
C PRO A 116 -44.91 -14.37 40.23
N ALA A 117 -43.89 -14.85 39.50
CA ALA A 117 -42.80 -13.99 39.02
C ALA A 117 -43.28 -13.05 37.92
N PHE A 118 -44.11 -13.53 36.98
CA PHE A 118 -44.69 -12.66 35.95
C PHE A 118 -45.62 -11.59 36.54
N LYS A 119 -46.41 -11.92 37.56
CA LYS A 119 -47.22 -10.92 38.29
C LYS A 119 -46.37 -9.83 38.93
N ALA A 120 -45.23 -10.21 39.53
CA ALA A 120 -44.28 -9.25 40.09
C ALA A 120 -43.68 -8.35 38.98
N LEU A 121 -43.30 -8.92 37.84
CA LEU A 121 -42.79 -8.16 36.69
C LEU A 121 -43.82 -7.19 36.09
N GLU A 122 -45.10 -7.58 36.01
CA GLU A 122 -46.19 -6.70 35.57
C GLU A 122 -46.37 -5.50 36.52
N GLN A 123 -46.08 -5.68 37.81
CA GLN A 123 -46.09 -4.64 38.84
C GLN A 123 -44.78 -3.84 38.91
N GLN A 124 -43.83 -4.10 38.00
CA GLN A 124 -42.48 -3.51 37.97
C GLN A 124 -41.61 -3.85 39.20
N ASP A 125 -41.97 -4.89 39.96
CA ASP A 125 -41.18 -5.39 41.09
C ASP A 125 -40.19 -6.48 40.61
N ILE A 126 -39.10 -6.01 40.00
CA ILE A 126 -38.05 -6.86 39.42
C ILE A 126 -37.34 -7.66 40.52
N THR A 127 -37.10 -7.05 41.68
CA THR A 127 -36.41 -7.68 42.80
C THR A 127 -37.21 -8.87 43.33
N HIS A 128 -38.52 -8.71 43.53
CA HIS A 128 -39.36 -9.81 43.98
C HIS A 128 -39.44 -10.95 42.96
N ALA A 129 -39.53 -10.64 41.66
CA ALA A 129 -39.48 -11.66 40.61
C ALA A 129 -38.16 -12.45 40.62
N MET A 130 -37.05 -11.75 40.83
CA MET A 130 -35.72 -12.37 40.94
C MET A 130 -35.63 -13.29 42.16
N ASP A 131 -36.11 -12.86 43.34
CA ASP A 131 -36.12 -13.68 44.56
C ASP A 131 -36.92 -14.98 44.38
N ILE A 132 -38.08 -14.89 43.72
CA ILE A 132 -38.90 -16.06 43.38
C ILE A 132 -38.10 -17.05 42.53
N TRP A 133 -37.43 -16.59 41.46
CA TRP A 133 -36.62 -17.47 40.63
C TRP A 133 -35.39 -18.01 41.36
N ILE A 134 -34.76 -17.24 42.26
CA ILE A 134 -33.63 -17.73 43.08
C ILE A 134 -34.06 -18.89 43.96
N GLU A 135 -35.23 -18.80 44.61
CA GLU A 135 -35.75 -19.90 45.43
C GLU A 135 -36.15 -21.11 44.57
N LEU A 136 -36.80 -20.89 43.42
CA LEU A 136 -37.16 -21.97 42.50
C LEU A 136 -35.94 -22.66 41.89
N ALA A 137 -34.84 -21.95 41.68
CA ALA A 137 -33.58 -22.53 41.21
C ALA A 137 -32.95 -23.52 42.21
N LYS A 138 -33.34 -23.48 43.49
CA LYS A 138 -32.93 -24.46 44.51
C LYS A 138 -33.75 -25.75 44.46
N VAL A 139 -34.93 -25.74 43.83
CA VAL A 139 -35.88 -26.86 43.78
C VAL A 139 -35.74 -27.63 42.46
N SER A 140 -35.65 -28.97 42.51
CA SER A 140 -35.17 -29.78 41.38
C SER A 140 -36.05 -29.80 40.13
N GLY A 141 -37.38 -29.64 40.24
CA GLY A 141 -38.30 -29.83 39.11
C GLY A 141 -38.32 -28.67 38.09
N GLU A 142 -38.08 -27.45 38.55
CA GLU A 142 -38.30 -26.21 37.77
C GLU A 142 -37.02 -25.35 37.68
N ARG A 143 -35.91 -25.87 38.20
CA ARG A 143 -34.61 -25.19 38.28
C ARG A 143 -34.13 -24.63 36.96
N HIS A 144 -34.27 -25.37 35.86
CA HIS A 144 -33.72 -24.97 34.55
C HIS A 144 -34.40 -23.72 33.98
N ILE A 145 -35.72 -23.60 34.12
CA ILE A 145 -36.47 -22.40 33.68
C ILE A 145 -36.14 -21.21 34.58
N ALA A 146 -36.09 -21.43 35.90
CA ALA A 146 -35.73 -20.38 36.85
C ALA A 146 -34.30 -19.86 36.61
N MET A 147 -33.34 -20.76 36.41
CA MET A 147 -31.95 -20.40 36.11
C MET A 147 -31.81 -19.66 34.77
N HIS A 148 -32.53 -20.11 33.75
CA HIS A 148 -32.62 -19.43 32.46
C HIS A 148 -33.18 -18.02 32.60
N ASN A 149 -34.31 -17.84 33.30
CA ASN A 149 -34.91 -16.53 33.48
C ASN A 149 -34.00 -15.58 34.26
N LEU A 150 -33.27 -16.06 35.26
CA LEU A 150 -32.26 -15.27 35.96
C LEU A 150 -31.12 -14.87 35.03
N ALA A 151 -30.63 -15.79 34.17
CA ALA A 151 -29.59 -15.49 33.20
C ALA A 151 -30.03 -14.44 32.16
N VAL A 152 -31.29 -14.52 31.71
CA VAL A 152 -31.92 -13.50 30.85
C VAL A 152 -32.02 -12.17 31.58
N LEU A 153 -32.49 -12.16 32.83
CA LEU A 153 -32.64 -10.93 33.62
C LEU A 153 -31.30 -10.21 33.82
N ASP A 154 -30.26 -10.94 34.21
CA ASP A 154 -28.92 -10.39 34.43
C ASP A 154 -28.37 -9.74 33.14
N HIS A 155 -28.52 -10.41 31.99
CA HIS A 155 -28.09 -9.84 30.70
C HIS A 155 -28.94 -8.67 30.22
N VAL A 156 -30.27 -8.70 30.39
CA VAL A 156 -31.16 -7.59 30.04
C VAL A 156 -30.73 -6.34 30.81
N ASN A 157 -30.52 -6.49 32.12
CA ASN A 157 -30.07 -5.40 32.96
C ASN A 157 -28.68 -4.92 32.54
N ALA A 158 -27.70 -5.81 32.35
CA ALA A 158 -26.36 -5.45 31.92
C ALA A 158 -26.37 -4.62 30.62
N LEU A 159 -27.08 -5.08 29.59
CA LEU A 159 -27.15 -4.39 28.30
C LEU A 159 -27.94 -3.07 28.35
N ASP A 160 -29.00 -2.99 29.17
CA ASP A 160 -29.70 -1.73 29.40
C ASP A 160 -28.79 -0.71 30.14
N TYR A 161 -27.97 -1.16 31.09
CA TYR A 161 -26.92 -0.33 31.71
C TYR A 161 -25.91 0.15 30.67
N GLU A 162 -25.34 -0.74 29.84
CA GLU A 162 -24.40 -0.32 28.79
C GLU A 162 -25.02 0.74 27.86
N ALA A 163 -26.28 0.53 27.44
CA ALA A 163 -26.98 1.45 26.55
C ALA A 163 -27.25 2.83 27.19
N ARG A 164 -27.59 2.89 28.49
CA ARG A 164 -27.87 4.15 29.20
C ARG A 164 -26.62 4.98 29.43
N PHE A 165 -25.49 4.34 29.75
CA PHE A 165 -24.31 5.06 30.24
C PHE A 165 -23.22 5.31 29.21
N THR A 166 -23.46 4.95 27.94
CA THR A 166 -22.64 5.40 26.81
C THR A 166 -22.59 6.95 26.70
N ILE A 167 -23.49 7.68 27.39
CA ILE A 167 -23.68 9.14 27.26
C ILE A 167 -23.13 9.95 28.45
N SER A 168 -23.13 9.42 29.67
CA SER A 168 -22.84 10.19 30.90
C SER A 168 -21.65 9.68 31.72
N GLY A 169 -21.10 8.51 31.39
CA GLY A 169 -20.06 7.84 32.17
C GLY A 169 -20.60 7.21 33.46
N LEU A 170 -20.11 6.01 33.79
CA LEU A 170 -20.47 5.28 35.02
C LEU A 170 -19.56 5.72 36.18
N GLY A 171 -20.11 5.86 37.38
CA GLY A 171 -19.35 5.90 38.63
C GLY A 171 -18.80 4.51 38.99
N ASP A 172 -17.82 4.44 39.90
CA ASP A 172 -17.12 3.18 40.20
C ASP A 172 -18.03 2.07 40.74
N LYS A 173 -19.02 2.42 41.60
CA LYS A 173 -20.01 1.46 42.11
C LYS A 173 -20.92 0.89 41.01
N GLU A 174 -21.29 1.73 40.04
CA GLU A 174 -22.14 1.29 38.92
C GLU A 174 -21.35 0.38 37.97
N ARG A 175 -20.04 0.64 37.80
CA ARG A 175 -19.14 -0.25 37.05
C ARG A 175 -18.98 -1.61 37.71
N GLU A 176 -18.81 -1.64 39.03
CA GLU A 176 -18.72 -2.89 39.80
C GLU A 176 -20.03 -3.69 39.70
N HIS A 177 -21.17 -3.03 39.88
CA HIS A 177 -22.47 -3.69 39.71
C HIS A 177 -22.68 -4.25 38.29
N LEU A 178 -22.25 -3.51 37.26
CA LEU A 178 -22.32 -3.98 35.87
C LEU A 178 -21.43 -5.20 35.62
N LEU A 179 -20.25 -5.27 36.24
CA LEU A 179 -19.39 -6.46 36.19
C LEU A 179 -20.06 -7.66 36.86
N ASP A 180 -20.72 -7.46 38.00
CA ASP A 180 -21.45 -8.52 38.69
C ASP A 180 -22.62 -9.05 37.85
N LEU A 181 -23.36 -8.18 37.18
CA LEU A 181 -24.44 -8.56 36.26
C LEU A 181 -23.91 -9.41 35.09
N TRP A 182 -22.81 -8.97 34.46
CA TRP A 182 -22.19 -9.73 33.37
C TRP A 182 -21.67 -11.10 33.85
N GLY A 183 -20.94 -11.13 34.96
CA GLY A 183 -20.39 -12.36 35.52
C GLY A 183 -21.48 -13.35 35.93
N SER A 184 -22.52 -12.87 36.62
CA SER A 184 -23.65 -13.70 37.05
C SER A 184 -24.44 -14.23 35.86
N GLY A 185 -24.77 -13.37 34.90
CA GLY A 185 -25.52 -13.77 33.70
C GLY A 185 -24.81 -14.85 32.89
N LEU A 186 -23.51 -14.67 32.63
CA LEU A 186 -22.71 -15.66 31.88
C LEU A 186 -22.55 -16.98 32.65
N ALA A 187 -22.34 -16.93 33.98
CA ALA A 187 -22.25 -18.12 34.82
C ALA A 187 -23.56 -18.92 34.84
N ARG A 188 -24.70 -18.23 34.96
CA ARG A 188 -26.03 -18.87 34.90
C ARG A 188 -26.33 -19.45 33.53
N TRP A 189 -25.99 -18.73 32.46
CA TRP A 189 -26.13 -19.25 31.10
C TRP A 189 -25.29 -20.51 30.87
N LYS A 190 -24.08 -20.56 31.43
CA LYS A 190 -23.24 -21.76 31.39
C LYS A 190 -23.94 -22.94 32.07
N GLU A 191 -24.47 -22.74 33.27
CA GLU A 191 -25.23 -23.79 33.98
C GLU A 191 -26.45 -24.28 33.17
N VAL A 192 -27.19 -23.36 32.54
CA VAL A 192 -28.34 -23.67 31.69
C VAL A 192 -27.94 -24.50 30.47
N ILE A 193 -26.82 -24.15 29.82
CA ILE A 193 -26.32 -24.84 28.63
C ILE A 193 -25.77 -26.24 28.95
N ASP A 194 -25.12 -26.37 30.10
CA ASP A 194 -24.55 -27.64 30.57
C ASP A 194 -25.64 -28.62 31.04
N GLY A 195 -26.82 -28.13 31.45
CA GLY A 195 -27.97 -28.93 31.87
C GLY A 195 -28.85 -29.44 30.71
N GLU A 196 -29.27 -30.72 30.75
CA GLU A 196 -30.12 -31.32 29.71
C GLU A 196 -31.60 -30.86 29.75
N ASP A 197 -32.12 -30.54 30.93
CA ASP A 197 -33.55 -30.22 31.11
C ASP A 197 -34.00 -29.02 30.28
N PHE A 198 -33.13 -28.01 30.14
CA PHE A 198 -33.38 -26.85 29.29
C PHE A 198 -33.52 -27.25 27.82
N TRP A 199 -32.63 -28.10 27.32
CA TRP A 199 -32.67 -28.58 25.94
C TRP A 199 -33.89 -29.46 25.67
N ASP A 200 -34.31 -30.25 26.66
CA ASP A 200 -35.55 -31.04 26.55
C ASP A 200 -36.81 -30.16 26.58
N ALA A 201 -36.81 -29.05 27.33
CA ALA A 201 -37.85 -28.03 27.23
C ALA A 201 -37.90 -27.40 25.83
N LEU A 202 -36.75 -27.04 25.25
CA LEU A 202 -36.69 -26.51 23.88
C LEU A 202 -37.16 -27.54 22.82
N LYS A 203 -36.79 -28.82 22.96
CA LYS A 203 -37.28 -29.89 22.07
C LYS A 203 -38.80 -30.07 22.18
N ARG A 204 -39.36 -30.00 23.39
CA ARG A 204 -40.83 -30.02 23.59
C ARG A 204 -41.47 -28.82 22.92
N ARG A 205 -40.90 -27.62 23.09
CA ARG A 205 -41.40 -26.40 22.48
C ARG A 205 -41.41 -26.45 20.95
N VAL A 206 -40.36 -26.99 20.34
CA VAL A 206 -40.31 -27.21 18.88
C VAL A 206 -41.44 -28.14 18.41
N ARG A 207 -41.75 -29.20 19.16
CA ARG A 207 -42.88 -30.10 18.85
C ARG A 207 -44.24 -29.40 19.01
N GLU A 208 -44.39 -28.52 20.00
CA GLU A 208 -45.61 -27.73 20.22
C GLU A 208 -45.85 -26.71 19.11
N LEU A 209 -44.81 -26.02 18.65
CA LEU A 209 -44.90 -25.08 17.52
C LEU A 209 -45.26 -25.81 16.21
N ASN A 210 -44.87 -27.07 16.07
CA ASN A 210 -45.22 -27.97 14.97
C ASN A 210 -44.99 -27.34 13.58
N ASP A 211 -43.84 -26.70 13.39
CA ASP A 211 -43.43 -26.08 12.14
C ASP A 211 -42.36 -26.92 11.44
N VAL A 212 -42.46 -27.07 10.11
CA VAL A 212 -41.55 -27.89 9.31
C VAL A 212 -40.09 -27.41 9.33
N GLN A 213 -39.86 -26.13 9.62
CA GLN A 213 -38.51 -25.54 9.70
C GLN A 213 -37.85 -25.78 11.06
N LEU A 214 -38.67 -25.99 12.11
CA LEU A 214 -38.21 -26.21 13.48
C LEU A 214 -38.16 -27.72 13.75
N THR A 215 -36.97 -28.30 13.71
CA THR A 215 -36.74 -29.72 13.95
C THR A 215 -35.91 -29.93 15.22
N THR A 216 -35.90 -31.16 15.76
CA THR A 216 -34.93 -31.52 16.81
C THR A 216 -33.48 -31.31 16.35
N GLY A 217 -33.19 -31.55 15.06
CA GLY A 217 -31.93 -31.20 14.42
C GLY A 217 -31.58 -29.72 14.49
N PHE A 218 -32.58 -28.83 14.40
CA PHE A 218 -32.40 -27.39 14.59
C PHE A 218 -31.97 -27.06 16.03
N VAL A 219 -32.59 -27.70 17.04
CA VAL A 219 -32.20 -27.53 18.46
C VAL A 219 -30.75 -27.94 18.71
N TYR A 220 -30.26 -29.02 18.08
CA TYR A 220 -28.85 -29.40 18.19
C TYR A 220 -27.89 -28.35 17.62
N ARG A 221 -28.24 -27.72 16.48
CA ARG A 221 -27.45 -26.62 15.92
C ARG A 221 -27.49 -25.37 16.79
N VAL A 222 -28.64 -25.06 17.39
CA VAL A 222 -28.76 -23.98 18.37
C VAL A 222 -27.86 -24.27 19.57
N ARG A 223 -27.90 -25.49 20.10
CA ARG A 223 -27.06 -25.91 21.23
C ARG A 223 -25.56 -25.76 20.96
N SER A 224 -25.08 -26.16 19.78
CA SER A 224 -23.68 -25.99 19.43
C SER A 224 -23.26 -24.53 19.23
N THR A 225 -24.19 -23.66 18.84
CA THR A 225 -23.91 -22.26 18.46
C THR A 225 -24.14 -21.28 19.62
N LEU A 226 -25.01 -21.60 20.58
CA LEU A 226 -25.43 -20.70 21.65
C LEU A 226 -24.28 -20.17 22.51
N PRO A 227 -23.28 -20.97 22.93
CA PRO A 227 -22.12 -20.45 23.64
C PRO A 227 -21.41 -19.31 22.90
N THR A 228 -21.16 -19.48 21.59
CA THR A 228 -20.53 -18.45 20.75
C THR A 228 -21.42 -17.21 20.64
N ALA A 229 -22.74 -17.41 20.49
CA ALA A 229 -23.70 -16.31 20.41
C ALA A 229 -23.74 -15.47 21.69
N LEU A 230 -23.64 -16.12 22.87
CA LEU A 230 -23.56 -15.43 24.16
C LEU A 230 -22.26 -14.64 24.33
N LEU A 231 -21.16 -15.12 23.79
CA LEU A 231 -19.91 -14.36 23.79
C LEU A 231 -19.96 -13.22 22.76
N LEU A 232 -20.64 -13.40 21.63
CA LEU A 232 -20.59 -12.47 20.51
C LEU A 232 -21.09 -11.06 20.82
N PHE A 233 -22.10 -10.86 21.68
CA PHE A 233 -22.50 -9.49 22.04
C PHE A 233 -21.44 -8.76 22.87
N ASN A 234 -20.72 -9.44 23.78
CA ASN A 234 -19.59 -8.86 24.50
C ASN A 234 -18.44 -8.53 23.55
N ALA A 235 -18.17 -9.41 22.57
CA ALA A 235 -17.17 -9.15 21.54
C ALA A 235 -17.55 -7.93 20.65
N LYS A 236 -18.84 -7.78 20.31
CA LYS A 236 -19.35 -6.61 19.57
C LYS A 236 -19.31 -5.33 20.40
N LEU A 237 -19.56 -5.40 21.71
CA LEU A 237 -19.36 -4.26 22.62
C LEU A 237 -17.89 -3.87 22.72
N ALA A 238 -16.98 -4.84 22.83
CA ALA A 238 -15.53 -4.60 22.82
C ALA A 238 -15.09 -3.90 21.53
N TYR A 239 -15.57 -4.40 20.38
CA TYR A 239 -15.33 -3.80 19.08
C TYR A 239 -15.86 -2.36 19.00
N GLY A 240 -17.12 -2.13 19.36
CA GLY A 240 -17.72 -0.79 19.33
C GLY A 240 -17.04 0.20 20.28
N ALA A 241 -16.59 -0.25 21.46
CA ALA A 241 -15.82 0.58 22.40
C ALA A 241 -14.45 0.96 21.83
N SER A 242 -13.75 -0.01 21.21
CA SER A 242 -12.47 0.22 20.56
C SER A 242 -12.61 1.20 19.38
N GLU A 243 -13.69 1.11 18.59
CA GLU A 243 -13.98 2.09 17.52
C GLU A 243 -14.17 3.53 18.05
N ARG A 244 -14.65 3.70 19.28
CA ARG A 244 -14.78 5.01 19.93
C ARG A 244 -13.51 5.46 20.69
N GLY A 245 -12.45 4.66 20.68
CA GLY A 245 -11.21 4.92 21.44
C GLY A 245 -11.31 4.62 22.94
N GLU A 246 -12.38 3.94 23.39
CA GLU A 246 -12.63 3.59 24.79
C GLU A 246 -11.87 2.31 25.17
N ASN A 247 -10.54 2.34 25.11
CA ASN A 247 -9.68 1.14 25.23
C ASN A 247 -9.89 0.35 26.53
N VAL A 248 -10.10 1.03 27.66
CA VAL A 248 -10.35 0.37 28.96
C VAL A 248 -11.67 -0.41 28.93
N LEU A 249 -12.71 0.17 28.31
CA LEU A 249 -14.00 -0.50 28.16
C LEU A 249 -13.88 -1.70 27.22
N ALA A 250 -13.17 -1.55 26.11
CA ALA A 250 -12.92 -2.65 25.17
C ALA A 250 -12.22 -3.82 25.85
N GLN A 251 -11.12 -3.55 26.58
CA GLN A 251 -10.36 -4.56 27.31
C GLN A 251 -11.18 -5.23 28.42
N ARG A 252 -12.09 -4.48 29.07
CA ARG A 252 -13.03 -5.06 30.07
C ARG A 252 -13.91 -6.14 29.44
N HIS A 253 -14.51 -5.88 28.28
CA HIS A 253 -15.32 -6.88 27.59
C HIS A 253 -14.48 -8.05 27.08
N VAL A 254 -13.26 -7.81 26.59
CA VAL A 254 -12.33 -8.89 26.23
C VAL A 254 -12.02 -9.78 27.43
N LYS A 255 -11.80 -9.20 28.61
CA LYS A 255 -11.59 -9.95 29.85
C LYS A 255 -12.81 -10.80 30.22
N LEU A 256 -14.02 -10.23 30.17
CA LEU A 256 -15.27 -10.95 30.43
C LEU A 256 -15.45 -12.17 29.51
N LEU A 257 -15.08 -12.06 28.22
CA LEU A 257 -15.14 -13.17 27.27
C LEU A 257 -14.28 -14.36 27.71
N ARG A 258 -13.07 -14.09 28.23
CA ARG A 258 -12.13 -15.12 28.69
C ARG A 258 -12.57 -15.75 30.00
N GLU A 259 -13.12 -14.94 30.91
CA GLU A 259 -13.54 -15.38 32.24
C GLU A 259 -14.92 -16.06 32.26
N ALA A 260 -15.68 -16.00 31.16
CA ALA A 260 -17.03 -16.58 31.05
C ALA A 260 -17.10 -18.11 31.21
N GLY A 261 -15.97 -18.82 31.15
CA GLY A 261 -15.91 -20.27 31.39
C GLY A 261 -16.44 -21.16 30.26
N PHE A 262 -16.71 -20.61 29.07
CA PHE A 262 -17.07 -21.38 27.87
C PHE A 262 -15.84 -21.95 27.12
N GLY A 263 -14.63 -21.48 27.44
CA GLY A 263 -13.36 -21.92 26.88
C GLY A 263 -12.77 -20.93 25.87
N ASP A 264 -11.43 -20.79 25.88
CA ASP A 264 -10.72 -19.74 25.14
C ASP A 264 -10.95 -19.76 23.63
N ARG A 265 -11.08 -20.96 23.04
CA ARG A 265 -11.35 -21.11 21.60
C ARG A 265 -12.67 -20.46 21.18
N LEU A 266 -13.72 -20.54 22.01
CA LEU A 266 -15.02 -19.93 21.70
C LEU A 266 -14.98 -18.40 21.87
N ALA A 267 -14.22 -17.91 22.85
CA ALA A 267 -13.95 -16.47 23.00
C ALA A 267 -13.22 -15.93 21.77
N ASP A 268 -12.19 -16.62 21.28
CA ASP A 268 -11.49 -16.27 20.05
C ASP A 268 -12.43 -16.23 18.83
N GLU A 269 -13.30 -17.22 18.69
CA GLU A 269 -14.27 -17.28 17.58
C GLU A 269 -15.26 -16.12 17.62
N ALA A 270 -15.78 -15.79 18.81
CA ALA A 270 -16.66 -14.65 18.99
C ALA A 270 -15.96 -13.32 18.66
N ILE A 271 -14.70 -13.14 19.08
CA ILE A 271 -13.90 -11.95 18.75
C ILE A 271 -13.66 -11.86 17.24
N ARG A 272 -13.23 -12.96 16.60
CA ARG A 272 -12.99 -13.01 15.14
C ARG A 272 -14.24 -12.68 14.35
N GLU A 273 -15.41 -13.14 14.79
CA GLU A 273 -16.68 -12.81 14.13
C GLU A 273 -17.06 -11.34 14.35
N ALA A 274 -16.83 -10.79 15.55
CA ALA A 274 -17.10 -9.38 15.85
C ALA A 274 -16.25 -8.42 15.00
N ILE A 275 -14.97 -8.73 14.77
CA ILE A 275 -14.06 -7.89 13.97
C ILE A 275 -14.14 -8.14 12.45
N ARG A 276 -15.05 -8.99 11.98
CA ARG A 276 -15.23 -9.26 10.54
C ARG A 276 -15.43 -7.99 9.69
N PRO A 277 -16.22 -6.98 10.13
CA PRO A 277 -16.35 -5.72 9.40
C PRO A 277 -15.02 -4.95 9.30
N LEU A 278 -14.22 -4.95 10.37
CA LEU A 278 -12.90 -4.32 10.40
C LEU A 278 -11.95 -4.98 9.39
N ARG A 279 -11.90 -6.32 9.37
CA ARG A 279 -11.11 -7.08 8.38
C ARG A 279 -11.51 -6.70 6.95
N ASN A 280 -12.81 -6.57 6.69
CA ASN A 280 -13.31 -6.17 5.37
C ASN A 280 -12.91 -4.73 5.02
N ARG A 281 -12.90 -3.80 5.99
CA ARG A 281 -12.43 -2.42 5.79
C ARG A 281 -10.95 -2.35 5.48
N VAL A 282 -10.11 -3.09 6.21
CA VAL A 282 -8.66 -3.19 5.93
C VAL A 282 -8.44 -3.73 4.51
N LYS A 283 -9.11 -4.84 4.16
CA LYS A 283 -9.03 -5.41 2.82
C LYS A 283 -9.47 -4.40 1.74
N ALA A 284 -10.61 -3.74 1.93
CA ALA A 284 -11.11 -2.75 0.97
C ALA A 284 -10.15 -1.56 0.80
N ALA A 285 -9.51 -1.10 1.88
CA ALA A 285 -8.49 -0.06 1.81
C ALA A 285 -7.27 -0.53 0.99
N THR A 286 -6.80 -1.77 1.21
CA THR A 286 -5.70 -2.33 0.44
C THR A 286 -6.06 -2.53 -1.04
N ASP A 287 -7.26 -3.03 -1.35
CA ASP A 287 -7.71 -3.28 -2.72
C ASP A 287 -7.88 -1.96 -3.50
N ASN A 288 -8.50 -0.94 -2.87
CA ASN A 288 -8.66 0.38 -3.47
C ASN A 288 -7.29 1.03 -3.77
N ALA A 289 -6.36 0.95 -2.81
CA ALA A 289 -5.02 1.49 -3.01
C ALA A 289 -4.28 0.74 -4.14
N LYS A 290 -4.39 -0.60 -4.20
CA LYS A 290 -3.87 -1.43 -5.30
C LYS A 290 -4.37 -0.98 -6.67
N ASP A 291 -5.66 -0.68 -6.80
CA ASP A 291 -6.22 -0.23 -8.06
C ASP A 291 -5.71 1.16 -8.46
N LYS A 292 -5.52 2.07 -7.49
CA LYS A 292 -4.97 3.40 -7.75
C LYS A 292 -3.55 3.36 -8.34
N TRP A 293 -2.60 2.65 -7.69
CA TRP A 293 -1.21 2.61 -8.19
C TRP A 293 -0.99 1.68 -9.39
N LYS A 294 -1.90 0.73 -9.66
CA LYS A 294 -1.88 0.00 -10.94
C LYS A 294 -2.17 0.92 -12.13
N ASN A 295 -3.10 1.87 -11.94
CA ASN A 295 -3.49 2.82 -12.98
C ASN A 295 -2.49 3.99 -13.10
N LYS A 296 -2.03 4.53 -11.97
CA LYS A 296 -1.09 5.65 -11.92
C LYS A 296 0.11 5.34 -11.01
N PRO A 297 1.04 4.46 -11.44
CA PRO A 297 2.14 4.01 -10.59
C PRO A 297 3.08 5.13 -10.13
N TYR A 298 3.21 6.21 -10.89
CA TYR A 298 4.02 7.37 -10.53
C TYR A 298 3.48 8.18 -9.33
N HIS A 299 2.18 8.05 -9.00
CA HIS A 299 1.61 8.57 -7.74
C HIS A 299 1.62 7.54 -6.60
N GLY A 300 2.29 6.39 -6.78
CA GLY A 300 2.26 5.30 -5.80
C GLY A 300 2.74 5.70 -4.41
N SER A 301 3.68 6.64 -4.26
CA SER A 301 4.11 7.14 -2.94
C SER A 301 2.96 7.80 -2.16
N GLN A 302 2.16 8.64 -2.83
CA GLN A 302 0.97 9.25 -2.25
C GLN A 302 -0.04 8.18 -1.84
N TYR A 303 -0.35 7.24 -2.75
CA TYR A 303 -1.35 6.21 -2.48
C TYR A 303 -0.93 5.24 -1.36
N VAL A 304 0.36 4.91 -1.25
CA VAL A 304 0.89 4.11 -0.14
C VAL A 304 0.80 4.87 1.20
N ARG A 305 1.05 6.17 1.21
CA ARG A 305 0.89 7.01 2.42
C ARG A 305 -0.57 7.17 2.82
N GLU A 306 -1.48 7.34 1.86
CA GLU A 306 -2.93 7.33 2.08
C GLU A 306 -3.38 5.99 2.70
N LEU A 307 -2.92 4.87 2.15
CA LEU A 307 -3.20 3.53 2.70
C LEU A 307 -2.70 3.41 4.14
N HIS A 308 -1.44 3.79 4.40
CA HIS A 308 -0.87 3.78 5.75
C HIS A 308 -1.73 4.62 6.72
N GLY A 309 -2.09 5.84 6.34
CA GLY A 309 -2.94 6.71 7.15
C GLY A 309 -4.31 6.10 7.48
N GLN A 310 -4.96 5.48 6.49
CA GLN A 310 -6.25 4.80 6.70
C GLN A 310 -6.12 3.54 7.55
N ALA A 311 -5.01 2.81 7.43
CA ALA A 311 -4.83 1.52 8.07
C ALA A 311 -4.43 1.64 9.55
N VAL A 312 -3.65 2.65 9.95
CA VAL A 312 -3.16 2.79 11.33
C VAL A 312 -4.30 2.81 12.35
N ASP A 313 -5.36 3.58 12.09
CA ASP A 313 -6.51 3.66 13.00
C ASP A 313 -7.26 2.32 13.07
N LEU A 314 -7.38 1.63 11.94
CA LEU A 314 -8.01 0.31 11.88
C LEU A 314 -7.21 -0.75 12.63
N LEU A 315 -5.89 -0.75 12.48
CA LEU A 315 -4.99 -1.68 13.16
C LEU A 315 -4.91 -1.41 14.67
N THR A 316 -5.04 -0.15 15.08
CA THR A 316 -5.15 0.20 16.51
C THR A 316 -6.36 -0.47 17.17
N ILE A 317 -7.49 -0.57 16.46
CA ILE A 317 -8.67 -1.29 16.95
C ILE A 317 -8.36 -2.78 17.14
N VAL A 318 -7.61 -3.38 16.19
CA VAL A 318 -7.14 -4.77 16.27
C VAL A 318 -6.25 -4.97 17.49
N ASP A 319 -5.26 -4.10 17.68
CA ASP A 319 -4.29 -4.14 18.77
C ASP A 319 -4.94 -4.07 20.17
N THR A 320 -6.06 -3.34 20.29
CA THR A 320 -6.82 -3.23 21.55
C THR A 320 -7.59 -4.51 21.88
N ILE A 321 -8.07 -5.24 20.88
CA ILE A 321 -9.00 -6.36 21.06
C ILE A 321 -8.27 -7.71 21.04
N LEU A 322 -7.25 -7.86 20.19
CA LEU A 322 -6.50 -9.09 20.01
C LEU A 322 -5.14 -9.07 20.73
N PRO A 323 -4.74 -10.19 21.36
CA PRO A 323 -3.42 -10.30 21.96
C PRO A 323 -2.32 -10.26 20.90
N ALA A 324 -1.08 -9.99 21.33
CA ALA A 324 0.06 -9.77 20.43
C ALA A 324 0.49 -11.00 19.62
N ASP A 325 0.17 -12.19 20.12
CA ASP A 325 0.45 -13.48 19.49
C ASP A 325 -0.74 -14.03 18.69
N ASP A 326 -1.85 -13.28 18.53
CA ASP A 326 -2.99 -13.76 17.75
C ASP A 326 -2.69 -13.76 16.23
N PRO A 327 -2.86 -14.89 15.53
CA PRO A 327 -2.57 -14.99 14.10
C PRO A 327 -3.41 -14.05 13.22
N THR A 328 -4.63 -13.68 13.64
CA THR A 328 -5.47 -12.72 12.90
C THR A 328 -4.94 -11.31 13.02
N ARG A 329 -4.34 -10.96 14.17
CA ARG A 329 -3.65 -9.66 14.36
C ARG A 329 -2.44 -9.57 13.44
N GLU A 330 -1.56 -10.57 13.48
CA GLU A 330 -0.38 -10.64 12.61
C GLU A 330 -0.80 -10.53 11.13
N ALA A 331 -1.76 -11.35 10.70
CA ALA A 331 -2.21 -11.38 9.32
C ALA A 331 -2.79 -10.04 8.82
N LEU A 332 -3.47 -9.27 9.68
CA LEU A 332 -4.02 -7.96 9.31
C LEU A 332 -2.91 -6.91 9.16
N HIS A 333 -1.94 -6.90 10.07
CA HIS A 333 -0.77 -6.04 10.00
C HIS A 333 0.05 -6.31 8.75
N ASP A 334 0.35 -7.58 8.51
CA ASP A 334 1.16 -8.03 7.38
C ASP A 334 0.45 -7.80 6.04
N MET A 335 -0.88 -7.96 5.96
CA MET A 335 -1.66 -7.64 4.75
C MET A 335 -1.46 -6.20 4.30
N VAL A 336 -1.46 -5.24 5.24
CA VAL A 336 -1.21 -3.83 4.94
C VAL A 336 0.24 -3.61 4.54
N ALA A 337 1.19 -4.14 5.29
CA ALA A 337 2.62 -3.99 5.02
C ALA A 337 3.01 -4.57 3.65
N GLU A 338 2.47 -5.72 3.26
CA GLU A 338 2.67 -6.33 1.94
C GLU A 338 2.04 -5.48 0.83
N ALA A 339 0.83 -4.95 1.02
CA ALA A 339 0.22 -4.04 0.05
C ALA A 339 1.06 -2.76 -0.13
N MET A 340 1.63 -2.22 0.94
CA MET A 340 2.55 -1.09 0.87
C MET A 340 3.83 -1.42 0.12
N LEU A 341 4.40 -2.61 0.32
CA LEU A 341 5.53 -3.11 -0.47
C LEU A 341 5.18 -3.22 -1.96
N GLU A 342 4.02 -3.76 -2.31
CA GLU A 342 3.56 -3.84 -3.71
C GLU A 342 3.44 -2.44 -4.34
N GLY A 343 2.82 -1.49 -3.64
CA GLY A 343 2.68 -0.10 -4.10
C GLY A 343 4.03 0.60 -4.25
N GLN A 344 4.95 0.37 -3.30
CA GLN A 344 6.32 0.87 -3.38
C GLN A 344 7.05 0.29 -4.60
N VAL A 345 6.95 -1.01 -4.86
CA VAL A 345 7.60 -1.64 -6.03
C VAL A 345 7.05 -1.06 -7.34
N ALA A 346 5.74 -0.87 -7.45
CA ALA A 346 5.12 -0.24 -8.61
C ALA A 346 5.64 1.19 -8.83
N PHE A 347 5.69 1.99 -7.75
CA PHE A 347 6.22 3.35 -7.76
C PHE A 347 7.72 3.40 -8.12
N GLY A 348 8.54 2.58 -7.48
CA GLY A 348 9.98 2.52 -7.69
C GLY A 348 10.34 2.11 -9.11
N LYS A 349 9.64 1.12 -9.68
CA LYS A 349 9.84 0.71 -11.09
C LYS A 349 9.53 1.82 -12.08
N LYS A 350 8.56 2.70 -11.79
CA LYS A 350 8.17 3.78 -12.70
C LYS A 350 8.99 5.04 -12.52
N THR A 351 9.45 5.34 -11.30
CA THR A 351 10.04 6.65 -10.96
C THR A 351 11.52 6.59 -10.62
N ASN A 352 12.08 5.43 -10.29
CA ASN A 352 13.42 5.28 -9.74
C ASN A 352 13.71 6.19 -8.51
N ASP A 353 12.68 6.66 -7.81
CA ASP A 353 12.85 7.43 -6.58
C ASP A 353 13.14 6.48 -5.41
N TRP A 354 14.37 5.97 -5.39
CA TRP A 354 14.83 4.98 -4.43
C TRP A 354 14.79 5.48 -2.99
N ARG A 355 14.96 6.79 -2.77
CA ARG A 355 14.92 7.38 -1.43
C ARG A 355 13.51 7.39 -0.88
N GLU A 356 12.55 7.87 -1.66
CA GLU A 356 11.15 7.84 -1.25
C GLU A 356 10.68 6.39 -1.08
N CYS A 357 11.11 5.46 -1.94
CA CYS A 357 10.83 4.03 -1.76
C CYS A 357 11.30 3.49 -0.40
N ILE A 358 12.50 3.87 0.05
CA ILE A 358 13.01 3.46 1.38
C ILE A 358 12.13 4.03 2.49
N GLU A 359 11.68 5.28 2.38
CA GLU A 359 10.76 5.88 3.35
C GLU A 359 9.41 5.15 3.41
N LEU A 360 8.86 4.74 2.27
CA LEU A 360 7.64 3.93 2.21
C LEU A 360 7.83 2.56 2.88
N LEU A 361 8.97 1.89 2.67
CA LEU A 361 9.27 0.62 3.33
C LEU A 361 9.53 0.77 4.82
N ASN A 362 10.11 1.89 5.27
CA ASN A 362 10.24 2.19 6.71
C ASN A 362 8.87 2.32 7.38
N LEU A 363 7.87 2.89 6.69
CA LEU A 363 6.49 2.93 7.20
C LEU A 363 5.88 1.53 7.26
N ALA A 364 6.03 0.72 6.20
CA ALA A 364 5.55 -0.66 6.18
C ALA A 364 6.19 -1.53 7.28
N GLN A 365 7.49 -1.33 7.54
CA GLN A 365 8.26 -2.04 8.56
C GLN A 365 7.72 -1.81 9.98
N LYS A 366 7.16 -0.62 10.26
CA LYS A 366 6.55 -0.31 11.55
C LYS A 366 5.21 -1.01 11.75
N LEU A 367 4.55 -1.42 10.67
CA LEU A 367 3.28 -2.14 10.72
C LEU A 367 3.48 -3.65 10.74
N ALA A 368 4.47 -4.19 10.01
CA ALA A 368 4.69 -5.62 9.87
C ALA A 368 4.98 -6.32 11.20
N GLN A 369 4.28 -7.42 11.46
CA GLN A 369 4.46 -8.25 12.66
C GLN A 369 5.13 -9.59 12.33
N GLY A 370 4.85 -10.19 11.17
CA GLY A 370 5.41 -11.49 10.80
C GLY A 370 6.86 -11.41 10.35
N ASN A 371 7.68 -12.34 10.85
CA ASN A 371 9.13 -12.39 10.56
C ASN A 371 9.44 -12.47 9.06
N ALA A 372 8.61 -13.18 8.28
CA ALA A 372 8.81 -13.32 6.84
C ALA A 372 8.63 -11.97 6.10
N VAL A 373 7.59 -11.19 6.46
CA VAL A 373 7.33 -9.87 5.89
C VAL A 373 8.42 -8.89 6.32
N GLN A 374 8.83 -8.91 7.59
CA GLN A 374 9.91 -8.07 8.10
C GLN A 374 11.27 -8.34 7.39
N SER A 375 11.62 -9.61 7.15
CA SER A 375 12.83 -9.97 6.39
C SER A 375 12.75 -9.46 4.96
N LYS A 376 11.61 -9.70 4.29
CA LYS A 376 11.38 -9.27 2.91
C LYS A 376 11.48 -7.74 2.76
N LEU A 377 10.90 -6.97 3.68
CA LEU A 377 11.00 -5.51 3.70
C LEU A 377 12.45 -5.06 3.89
N SER A 378 13.18 -5.69 4.81
CA SER A 378 14.59 -5.39 5.09
C SER A 378 15.49 -5.66 3.88
N GLU A 379 15.32 -6.81 3.23
CA GLU A 379 16.05 -7.17 2.00
C GLU A 379 15.76 -6.19 0.85
N ASN A 380 14.50 -5.79 0.66
CA ASN A 380 14.14 -4.80 -0.35
C ASN A 380 14.74 -3.42 -0.05
N MET A 381 14.77 -3.00 1.22
CA MET A 381 15.45 -1.75 1.62
C MET A 381 16.95 -1.78 1.28
N GLU A 382 17.64 -2.90 1.47
CA GLU A 382 19.05 -3.02 1.07
C GLU A 382 19.26 -2.91 -0.43
N ILE A 383 18.40 -3.54 -1.23
CA ILE A 383 18.42 -3.41 -2.71
C ILE A 383 18.22 -1.95 -3.11
N LEU A 384 17.23 -1.28 -2.53
CA LEU A 384 16.93 0.12 -2.82
C LEU A 384 18.08 1.06 -2.41
N ARG A 385 18.76 0.80 -1.29
CA ARG A 385 19.96 1.56 -0.87
C ARG A 385 21.08 1.42 -1.90
N LYS A 386 21.36 0.19 -2.37
CA LYS A 386 22.35 -0.03 -3.44
C LYS A 386 21.96 0.70 -4.73
N ASN A 387 20.69 0.67 -5.12
CA ASN A 387 20.21 1.42 -6.29
C ASN A 387 20.34 2.94 -6.12
N ALA A 388 20.05 3.46 -4.92
CA ALA A 388 20.23 4.87 -4.59
C ALA A 388 21.70 5.31 -4.65
N GLU A 389 22.64 4.42 -4.30
CA GLU A 389 24.08 4.65 -4.40
C GLU A 389 24.61 4.62 -5.84
N LEU A 390 24.00 3.82 -6.72
CA LEU A 390 24.37 3.79 -8.14
C LEU A 390 24.04 5.13 -8.83
N GLY A 391 22.90 5.74 -8.50
CA GLY A 391 22.48 7.04 -9.04
C GLY A 391 22.28 7.03 -10.56
N ASN A 392 22.48 8.18 -11.21
CA ASN A 392 22.32 8.37 -12.65
C ASN A 392 20.93 7.94 -13.15
N ASN A 393 19.89 8.54 -12.56
CA ASN A 393 18.50 8.23 -12.87
C ASN A 393 17.95 9.16 -13.96
N TRP A 394 17.05 8.64 -14.81
CA TRP A 394 16.33 9.44 -15.80
C TRP A 394 15.36 10.46 -15.17
N TYR A 395 14.67 10.03 -14.12
CA TYR A 395 13.57 10.77 -13.52
C TYR A 395 14.06 11.70 -12.40
N SER A 396 13.42 12.86 -12.26
CA SER A 396 13.57 13.75 -11.10
C SER A 396 12.22 14.06 -10.46
N LEU A 397 12.25 14.61 -9.24
CA LEU A 397 11.09 15.27 -8.67
C LEU A 397 10.52 16.32 -9.66
N GLY A 398 9.20 16.37 -9.82
CA GLY A 398 8.51 17.22 -10.77
C GLY A 398 8.34 16.64 -12.18
N TYR A 399 8.96 15.50 -12.51
CA TYR A 399 8.88 14.92 -13.86
C TYR A 399 7.45 14.55 -14.26
N TRP A 400 6.71 13.91 -13.35
CA TRP A 400 5.33 13.48 -13.58
C TRP A 400 4.28 14.59 -13.36
N ASP A 401 4.71 15.77 -12.90
CA ASP A 401 3.85 16.95 -12.73
C ASP A 401 3.82 17.81 -14.01
N LEU A 402 4.62 17.46 -15.02
CA LEU A 402 4.63 18.11 -16.33
C LEU A 402 3.35 17.79 -17.12
N PRO A 403 2.98 18.64 -18.11
CA PRO A 403 1.87 18.34 -19.02
C PRO A 403 2.07 16.98 -19.71
N GLU A 404 0.97 16.23 -19.91
CA GLU A 404 0.99 14.86 -20.44
C GLU A 404 1.76 14.75 -21.76
N GLU A 405 1.54 15.69 -22.69
CA GLU A 405 2.23 15.77 -23.98
C GLU A 405 3.77 15.88 -23.82
N ILE A 406 4.23 16.58 -22.79
CA ILE A 406 5.67 16.72 -22.50
C ILE A 406 6.21 15.43 -21.91
N VAL A 407 5.47 14.78 -21.00
CA VAL A 407 5.86 13.50 -20.42
C VAL A 407 5.96 12.43 -21.50
N GLU A 408 4.99 12.34 -22.41
CA GLU A 408 5.03 11.41 -23.55
C GLU A 408 6.26 11.64 -24.43
N SER A 409 6.57 12.90 -24.72
CA SER A 409 7.77 13.27 -25.48
C SER A 409 9.06 12.85 -24.76
N LEU A 410 9.17 13.11 -23.45
CA LEU A 410 10.33 12.71 -22.65
C LEU A 410 10.47 11.18 -22.54
N GLU A 411 9.38 10.43 -22.41
CA GLU A 411 9.41 8.96 -22.42
C GLU A 411 9.83 8.40 -23.79
N ALA A 412 9.35 8.97 -24.90
CA ALA A 412 9.80 8.59 -26.24
C ALA A 412 11.30 8.87 -26.45
N ILE A 413 11.83 9.94 -25.86
CA ILE A 413 13.27 10.22 -25.85
C ILE A 413 14.03 9.23 -24.94
N HIS A 414 13.44 8.84 -23.81
CA HIS A 414 14.00 7.83 -22.91
C HIS A 414 14.16 6.47 -23.62
N GLU A 415 13.20 6.06 -24.45
CA GLU A 415 13.31 4.83 -25.26
C GLU A 415 14.50 4.89 -26.24
N LYS A 416 14.78 6.06 -26.84
CA LYS A 416 15.98 6.25 -27.66
C LYS A 416 17.24 6.06 -26.83
N ALA A 417 17.29 6.60 -25.62
CA ALA A 417 18.43 6.40 -24.72
C ALA A 417 18.58 4.92 -24.31
N ASN A 418 17.48 4.22 -24.03
CA ASN A 418 17.48 2.81 -23.63
C ASN A 418 17.88 1.85 -24.77
N SER A 419 17.63 2.22 -26.02
CA SER A 419 18.16 1.51 -27.20
C SER A 419 19.65 1.83 -27.50
N GLY A 420 20.29 2.63 -26.65
CA GLY A 420 21.69 3.06 -26.81
C GLY A 420 21.88 4.24 -27.76
N ASN A 421 20.81 4.81 -28.33
CA ASN A 421 20.91 6.01 -29.17
C ASN A 421 20.97 7.31 -28.33
N TYR A 422 22.03 7.45 -27.55
CA TYR A 422 22.20 8.62 -26.70
C TYR A 422 22.37 9.92 -27.50
N ASP A 423 23.01 9.92 -28.66
CA ASP A 423 23.12 11.13 -29.50
C ASP A 423 21.75 11.61 -29.97
N GLY A 424 20.88 10.70 -30.43
CA GLY A 424 19.52 11.01 -30.83
C GLY A 424 18.67 11.53 -29.66
N ALA A 425 18.86 10.96 -28.47
CA ALA A 425 18.21 11.42 -27.24
C ALA A 425 18.68 12.83 -26.84
N ILE A 426 20.00 13.08 -26.80
CA ILE A 426 20.59 14.41 -26.50
C ILE A 426 20.06 15.45 -27.48
N ASN A 427 20.08 15.16 -28.79
CA ASN A 427 19.59 16.10 -29.80
C ASN A 427 18.10 16.40 -29.64
N SER A 428 17.30 15.43 -29.18
CA SER A 428 15.86 15.62 -28.94
C SER A 428 15.58 16.38 -27.63
N LEU A 429 16.43 16.24 -26.61
CA LEU A 429 16.28 16.94 -25.33
C LEU A 429 16.68 18.42 -25.43
N VAL A 430 17.73 18.72 -26.18
CA VAL A 430 18.31 20.07 -26.26
C VAL A 430 17.38 21.08 -26.98
N ILE A 431 16.40 20.60 -27.75
CA ILE A 431 15.40 21.45 -28.43
C ILE A 431 14.16 21.76 -27.57
N LEU A 432 13.99 21.10 -26.42
CA LEU A 432 12.84 21.31 -25.54
C LEU A 432 12.96 22.62 -24.76
N ASP A 433 11.82 23.19 -24.36
CA ASP A 433 11.77 24.47 -23.62
C ASP A 433 12.59 24.38 -22.31
N PRO A 434 13.63 25.22 -22.13
CA PRO A 434 14.41 25.29 -20.90
C PRO A 434 13.57 25.54 -19.64
N LYS A 435 12.37 26.15 -19.77
CA LYS A 435 11.42 26.38 -18.66
C LYS A 435 10.92 25.08 -18.02
N LEU A 436 11.06 23.92 -18.69
CA LEU A 436 10.81 22.60 -18.09
C LEU A 436 11.72 22.32 -16.88
N GLY A 437 12.82 23.05 -16.73
CA GLY A 437 13.57 23.10 -15.48
C GLY A 437 14.28 21.79 -15.13
N LYS A 438 14.13 21.35 -13.87
CA LYS A 438 14.89 20.22 -13.30
C LYS A 438 14.64 18.88 -14.02
N PRO A 439 13.39 18.49 -14.36
CA PRO A 439 13.13 17.30 -15.18
C PRO A 439 13.96 17.23 -16.46
N LEU A 440 13.97 18.30 -17.26
CA LEU A 440 14.71 18.34 -18.51
C LEU A 440 16.23 18.22 -18.28
N ARG A 441 16.76 18.99 -17.31
CA ARG A 441 18.18 18.93 -16.95
C ARG A 441 18.60 17.53 -16.48
N ARG A 442 17.76 16.83 -15.71
CA ARG A 442 18.01 15.45 -15.25
C ARG A 442 18.11 14.49 -16.43
N CYS A 443 17.14 14.50 -17.35
CA CYS A 443 17.15 13.63 -18.52
C CYS A 443 18.37 13.88 -19.41
N LEU A 444 18.75 15.15 -19.58
CA LEU A 444 19.91 15.52 -20.37
C LEU A 444 21.23 15.11 -19.70
N ALA A 445 21.37 15.35 -18.39
CA ALA A 445 22.53 14.90 -17.62
C ALA A 445 22.71 13.38 -17.68
N TYR A 446 21.61 12.61 -17.56
CA TYR A 446 21.62 11.16 -17.72
C TYR A 446 22.17 10.75 -19.09
N CYS A 447 21.62 11.32 -20.18
CA CYS A 447 22.05 10.98 -21.53
C CYS A 447 23.54 11.32 -21.77
N LEU A 448 23.99 12.49 -21.32
CA LEU A 448 25.38 12.92 -21.46
C LEU A 448 26.32 12.00 -20.67
N SER A 449 25.96 11.66 -19.43
CA SER A 449 26.71 10.74 -18.58
C SER A 449 26.87 9.36 -19.22
N MET A 450 25.76 8.76 -19.68
CA MET A 450 25.76 7.44 -20.31
C MET A 450 26.49 7.44 -21.65
N HIS A 451 26.32 8.49 -22.46
CA HIS A 451 27.06 8.64 -23.71
C HIS A 451 28.57 8.74 -23.47
N GLY A 452 28.99 9.56 -22.50
CA GLY A 452 30.41 9.70 -22.13
C GLY A 452 31.02 8.37 -21.70
N ILE A 453 30.33 7.61 -20.85
CA ILE A 453 30.78 6.28 -20.42
C ILE A 453 30.87 5.30 -21.60
N ARG A 454 29.89 5.30 -22.51
CA ARG A 454 29.93 4.47 -23.71
C ARG A 454 31.16 4.79 -24.57
N VAL A 455 31.40 6.07 -24.88
CA VAL A 455 32.55 6.52 -25.69
C VAL A 455 33.87 6.10 -25.05
N ALA A 456 33.99 6.25 -23.72
CA ALA A 456 35.20 5.82 -23.00
C ALA A 456 35.39 4.29 -23.06
N ASN A 457 34.33 3.52 -22.82
CA ASN A 457 34.39 2.05 -22.81
C ASN A 457 34.71 1.48 -24.20
N GLU A 458 34.10 2.01 -25.26
CA GLU A 458 34.39 1.62 -26.65
C GLU A 458 35.87 1.88 -26.98
N ALA A 459 36.37 3.08 -26.68
CA ALA A 459 37.76 3.43 -26.93
C ALA A 459 38.76 2.58 -26.12
N LEU A 460 38.46 2.29 -24.85
CA LEU A 460 39.29 1.41 -24.02
C LEU A 460 39.32 -0.02 -24.57
N SER A 461 38.18 -0.53 -25.04
CA SER A 461 38.08 -1.84 -25.66
C SER A 461 38.89 -1.93 -26.95
N GLU A 462 38.78 -0.92 -27.83
CA GLU A 462 39.56 -0.85 -29.07
C GLU A 462 41.08 -0.76 -28.81
N ASN A 463 41.48 0.01 -27.79
CA ASN A 463 42.89 0.12 -27.42
C ASN A 463 43.45 -1.20 -26.86
N GLY A 464 42.63 -2.00 -26.17
CA GLY A 464 43.01 -3.31 -25.65
C GLY A 464 43.12 -4.43 -26.70
N ALA A 465 42.66 -4.20 -27.93
CA ALA A 465 42.69 -5.21 -29.00
C ALA A 465 44.11 -5.51 -29.51
N GLU A 466 44.30 -6.66 -30.15
CA GLU A 466 45.60 -7.01 -30.76
C GLU A 466 45.99 -6.01 -31.87
N THR A 467 47.28 -5.68 -31.95
CA THR A 467 47.80 -4.92 -33.11
C THR A 467 47.80 -5.78 -34.36
N GLU A 468 47.73 -5.16 -35.53
CA GLU A 468 47.83 -5.84 -36.83
C GLU A 468 49.11 -6.66 -36.94
N VAL A 469 50.20 -6.18 -36.35
CA VAL A 469 51.48 -6.91 -36.29
C VAL A 469 51.35 -8.19 -35.48
N ILE A 470 50.76 -8.13 -34.28
CA ILE A 470 50.55 -9.30 -33.41
C ILE A 470 49.56 -10.27 -34.05
N ARG A 471 48.45 -9.76 -34.60
CA ARG A 471 47.45 -10.57 -35.30
C ARG A 471 48.06 -11.35 -36.47
N LYS A 472 48.93 -10.72 -37.28
CA LYS A 472 49.66 -11.41 -38.36
C LYS A 472 50.60 -12.49 -37.86
N ILE A 473 51.26 -12.27 -36.72
CA ILE A 473 52.11 -13.28 -36.09
C ILE A 473 51.25 -14.47 -35.66
N MET A 474 50.14 -14.21 -34.97
CA MET A 474 49.21 -15.25 -34.50
C MET A 474 48.60 -16.03 -35.66
N ASP A 475 48.11 -15.35 -36.71
CA ASP A 475 47.54 -15.97 -37.90
C ASP A 475 48.54 -16.92 -38.58
N ARG A 476 49.82 -16.53 -38.64
CA ARG A 476 50.87 -17.37 -39.23
C ARG A 476 51.20 -18.57 -38.37
N LEU A 477 51.27 -18.39 -37.05
CA LEU A 477 51.50 -19.49 -36.10
C LEU A 477 50.34 -20.49 -36.10
N ILE A 478 49.10 -20.03 -36.26
CA ILE A 478 47.91 -20.88 -36.36
C ILE A 478 47.87 -21.64 -37.68
N LYS A 479 48.26 -20.99 -38.79
CA LYS A 479 48.26 -21.61 -40.14
C LYS A 479 49.45 -22.55 -40.37
N ALA A 480 50.49 -22.49 -39.55
CA ALA A 480 51.62 -23.41 -39.61
C ALA A 480 51.21 -24.75 -38.96
N GLY A 481 51.42 -25.88 -39.64
CA GLY A 481 51.24 -27.21 -39.04
C GLY A 481 52.16 -27.41 -37.82
N ASP A 482 51.79 -28.31 -36.90
CA ASP A 482 52.42 -28.42 -35.57
C ASP A 482 53.96 -28.47 -35.59
N ASN A 483 54.54 -29.25 -36.50
CA ASN A 483 56.00 -29.36 -36.65
C ASN A 483 56.65 -28.04 -37.16
N LEU A 484 55.99 -27.35 -38.09
CA LEU A 484 56.49 -26.09 -38.64
C LEU A 484 56.38 -24.96 -37.61
N ARG A 485 55.32 -24.98 -36.79
CA ARG A 485 55.11 -24.03 -35.69
C ARG A 485 56.18 -24.19 -34.59
N LEU A 486 56.50 -25.43 -34.20
CA LEU A 486 57.59 -25.73 -33.26
C LEU A 486 58.95 -25.25 -33.80
N LEU A 487 59.26 -25.53 -35.07
CA LEU A 487 60.48 -25.07 -35.72
C LEU A 487 60.58 -23.53 -35.76
N GLN A 488 59.50 -22.83 -36.07
CA GLN A 488 59.46 -21.36 -36.10
C GLN A 488 59.62 -20.71 -34.72
N LEU A 489 59.19 -21.39 -33.65
CA LEU A 489 59.34 -20.89 -32.27
C LEU A 489 60.71 -21.19 -31.66
N LEU A 490 61.38 -22.26 -32.12
CA LEU A 490 62.70 -22.71 -31.66
C LEU A 490 63.87 -22.08 -32.45
N HIS A 491 63.73 -21.87 -33.77
CA HIS A 491 64.77 -21.25 -34.61
C HIS A 491 64.72 -19.72 -34.55
N ARG A 492 65.20 -19.16 -33.43
CA ARG A 492 65.31 -17.71 -33.25
C ARG A 492 66.67 -17.19 -33.74
N PRO A 493 66.72 -15.98 -34.30
CA PRO A 493 67.98 -15.32 -34.55
C PRO A 493 68.73 -15.09 -33.24
N THR A 494 70.03 -15.43 -33.22
CA THR A 494 70.95 -15.13 -32.13
C THR A 494 71.98 -14.10 -32.61
N PRO A 495 72.68 -13.38 -31.71
CA PRO A 495 73.74 -12.44 -32.10
C PRO A 495 74.85 -13.05 -32.98
N HIS A 496 74.96 -14.39 -33.02
CA HIS A 496 75.92 -15.15 -33.82
C HIS A 496 75.33 -15.82 -35.07
N SER A 497 74.06 -15.56 -35.40
CA SER A 497 73.42 -16.15 -36.57
C SER A 497 73.92 -15.52 -37.88
N GLU A 498 74.41 -16.33 -38.81
CA GLU A 498 74.84 -15.89 -40.15
C GLU A 498 73.65 -15.84 -41.14
N PRO A 499 73.66 -14.94 -42.15
CA PRO A 499 72.60 -14.86 -43.16
C PRO A 499 72.50 -16.13 -44.03
N PRO A 500 71.28 -16.56 -44.43
CA PRO A 500 69.99 -15.90 -44.18
C PRO A 500 69.45 -16.19 -42.77
N LEU A 501 69.00 -15.13 -42.08
CA LEU A 501 68.40 -15.25 -40.76
C LEU A 501 67.04 -15.98 -40.82
N PRO A 502 66.55 -16.57 -39.70
CA PRO A 502 65.21 -17.13 -39.64
C PRO A 502 64.14 -16.10 -40.08
N PRO A 503 63.09 -16.50 -40.81
CA PRO A 503 62.10 -15.55 -41.31
C PRO A 503 61.38 -14.85 -40.16
N CYS A 504 61.26 -13.53 -40.23
CA CYS A 504 60.53 -12.74 -39.24
C CYS A 504 59.09 -13.25 -39.07
N LEU A 505 58.64 -13.49 -37.82
CA LEU A 505 57.30 -14.03 -37.56
C LEU A 505 56.18 -13.17 -38.16
N CYS A 506 56.36 -11.84 -38.23
CA CYS A 506 55.36 -10.93 -38.81
C CYS A 506 55.43 -10.82 -40.34
N CYS A 507 56.58 -10.47 -40.93
CA CYS A 507 56.68 -10.18 -42.37
C CYS A 507 57.20 -11.35 -43.21
N GLY A 508 57.94 -12.29 -42.61
CA GLY A 508 58.48 -13.48 -43.28
C GLY A 508 59.79 -13.22 -44.03
N SER A 509 60.30 -11.99 -44.00
CA SER A 509 61.61 -11.65 -44.55
C SER A 509 62.72 -12.24 -43.68
N SER A 510 63.75 -12.76 -44.33
CA SER A 510 65.04 -13.17 -43.75
C SER A 510 66.17 -12.15 -44.00
N SER A 511 65.83 -10.99 -44.60
CA SER A 511 66.78 -9.94 -45.03
C SER A 511 66.96 -8.81 -44.01
N TYR A 512 66.53 -9.02 -42.76
CA TYR A 512 66.74 -8.06 -41.68
C TYR A 512 68.09 -8.27 -40.99
N THR A 513 68.62 -7.23 -40.35
CA THR A 513 69.88 -7.27 -39.58
C THR A 513 69.70 -7.01 -38.09
N ARG A 514 68.50 -6.60 -37.68
CA ARG A 514 68.11 -6.34 -36.29
C ARG A 514 66.73 -6.91 -36.01
N TRP A 515 66.53 -7.47 -34.83
CA TRP A 515 65.27 -8.02 -34.34
C TRP A 515 65.04 -7.63 -32.88
N VAL A 516 63.83 -7.90 -32.40
CA VAL A 516 63.43 -7.74 -31.00
C VAL A 516 62.70 -9.00 -30.56
N ASP A 517 63.11 -9.49 -29.40
CA ASP A 517 62.42 -10.56 -28.66
C ASP A 517 61.41 -9.94 -27.70
N PHE A 518 60.22 -10.53 -27.61
CA PHE A 518 59.14 -10.07 -26.74
C PHE A 518 58.28 -11.25 -26.28
N THR A 519 57.56 -11.07 -25.18
CA THR A 519 56.64 -12.10 -24.67
C THR A 519 55.21 -11.65 -24.91
N TYR A 520 54.37 -12.53 -25.47
CA TYR A 520 52.94 -12.30 -25.64
C TYR A 520 52.17 -13.53 -25.17
N ARG A 521 51.29 -13.35 -24.17
CA ARG A 521 50.51 -14.44 -23.53
C ARG A 521 51.40 -15.63 -23.13
N ASP A 522 52.49 -15.35 -22.43
CA ASP A 522 53.49 -16.32 -21.96
C ASP A 522 54.26 -17.08 -23.05
N ILE A 523 54.08 -16.71 -24.33
CA ILE A 523 54.84 -17.23 -25.46
C ILE A 523 55.92 -16.21 -25.79
N SER A 524 57.18 -16.65 -25.73
CA SER A 524 58.29 -15.83 -26.21
C SER A 524 58.31 -15.86 -27.74
N LEU A 525 58.30 -14.68 -28.36
CA LEU A 525 58.23 -14.44 -29.80
C LEU A 525 59.34 -13.48 -30.23
N PHE A 526 59.60 -13.41 -31.54
CA PHE A 526 60.52 -12.44 -32.11
C PHE A 526 59.96 -11.81 -33.39
N MET A 527 60.40 -10.60 -33.71
CA MET A 527 60.12 -9.98 -35.01
C MET A 527 61.28 -9.08 -35.44
N CYS A 528 61.43 -8.84 -36.75
CA CYS A 528 62.43 -7.89 -37.23
C CYS A 528 62.12 -6.47 -36.72
N ASN A 529 63.16 -5.65 -36.60
CA ASN A 529 63.02 -4.30 -36.06
C ASN A 529 62.03 -3.43 -36.87
N ALA A 530 61.94 -3.62 -38.20
CA ALA A 530 60.97 -2.91 -39.03
C ALA A 530 59.50 -3.25 -38.66
N CYS A 531 59.20 -4.51 -38.33
CA CYS A 531 57.90 -4.92 -37.82
C CYS A 531 57.64 -4.39 -36.41
N ASN A 532 58.65 -4.37 -35.56
CA ASN A 532 58.56 -3.80 -34.21
C ASN A 532 58.25 -2.30 -34.24
N GLU A 533 58.92 -1.53 -35.10
CA GLU A 533 58.63 -0.10 -35.28
C GLU A 533 57.24 0.14 -35.90
N LYS A 534 56.71 -0.80 -36.68
CA LYS A 534 55.30 -0.75 -37.11
C LYS A 534 54.35 -1.00 -35.95
N HIS A 535 54.63 -2.00 -35.10
CA HIS A 535 53.85 -2.31 -33.91
C HIS A 535 53.81 -1.14 -32.93
N LYS A 536 54.96 -0.52 -32.63
CA LYS A 536 55.04 0.68 -31.77
C LYS A 536 54.28 1.86 -32.33
N ARG A 537 54.37 2.13 -33.65
CA ARG A 537 53.59 3.20 -34.29
C ARG A 537 52.10 2.96 -34.20
N GLU A 538 51.66 1.71 -34.34
CA GLU A 538 50.25 1.35 -34.17
C GLU A 538 49.78 1.55 -32.72
N LEU A 539 50.56 1.12 -31.73
CA LEU A 539 50.27 1.38 -30.32
C LEU A 539 50.20 2.87 -30.00
N ALA A 540 51.18 3.66 -30.45
CA ALA A 540 51.18 5.11 -30.24
C ALA A 540 50.00 5.82 -30.92
N SER A 541 49.61 5.37 -32.12
CA SER A 541 48.42 5.88 -32.82
C SER A 541 47.14 5.54 -32.08
N ARG A 542 47.01 4.33 -31.54
CA ARG A 542 45.85 3.92 -30.73
C ARG A 542 45.77 4.69 -29.42
N GLU A 543 46.90 4.88 -28.75
CA GLU A 543 46.98 5.68 -27.52
C GLU A 543 46.58 7.14 -27.79
N TYR A 544 47.01 7.73 -28.90
CA TYR A 544 46.58 9.07 -29.31
C TYR A 544 45.06 9.16 -29.53
N THR A 545 44.49 8.20 -30.28
CA THR A 545 43.04 8.12 -30.50
C THR A 545 42.28 7.92 -29.18
N LEU A 546 42.76 7.04 -28.30
CA LEU A 546 42.21 6.80 -26.97
C LEU A 546 42.18 8.07 -26.14
N ARG A 547 43.28 8.84 -26.11
CA ARG A 547 43.32 10.14 -25.40
C ARG A 547 42.25 11.10 -25.90
N GLY A 548 42.03 11.17 -27.22
CA GLY A 548 40.98 11.97 -27.84
C GLY A 548 39.57 11.56 -27.41
N HIS A 549 39.28 10.26 -27.38
CA HIS A 549 37.99 9.73 -26.93
C HIS A 549 37.77 9.91 -25.42
N ILE A 550 38.79 9.67 -24.58
CA ILE A 550 38.71 9.93 -23.14
C ILE A 550 38.45 11.42 -22.88
N SER A 551 39.12 12.32 -23.60
CA SER A 551 38.85 13.76 -23.51
C SER A 551 37.39 14.07 -23.89
N THR A 552 36.90 13.52 -25.00
CA THR A 552 35.51 13.71 -25.43
C THR A 552 34.51 13.19 -24.39
N ALA A 553 34.76 12.01 -23.83
CA ALA A 553 33.93 11.42 -22.76
C ALA A 553 33.93 12.27 -21.48
N LEU A 554 35.08 12.87 -21.12
CA LEU A 554 35.17 13.81 -20.00
C LEU A 554 34.35 15.08 -20.25
N GLU A 555 34.33 15.63 -21.47
CA GLU A 555 33.48 16.79 -21.78
C GLU A 555 32.00 16.52 -21.50
N TYR A 556 31.51 15.34 -21.92
CA TYR A 556 30.15 14.91 -21.68
C TYR A 556 29.82 14.78 -20.19
N LEU A 557 30.66 14.08 -19.41
CA LEU A 557 30.45 13.89 -17.98
C LEU A 557 30.59 15.17 -17.16
N LEU A 558 31.48 16.09 -17.56
CA LEU A 558 31.59 17.41 -16.94
C LEU A 558 30.33 18.24 -17.18
N LEU A 559 29.79 18.23 -18.41
CA LEU A 559 28.54 18.94 -18.71
C LEU A 559 27.34 18.31 -17.99
N ALA A 560 27.31 16.98 -17.85
CA ALA A 560 26.29 16.29 -17.06
C ALA A 560 26.30 16.75 -15.58
N ASP A 561 27.49 16.84 -14.96
CA ASP A 561 27.65 17.32 -13.58
C ASP A 561 27.30 18.81 -13.44
N GLU A 562 27.55 19.64 -14.46
CA GLU A 562 27.12 21.05 -14.48
C GLU A 562 25.59 21.20 -14.51
N LEU A 563 24.90 20.38 -15.31
CA LEU A 563 23.44 20.44 -15.45
C LEU A 563 22.70 19.91 -14.22
N ASP A 564 23.28 18.90 -13.57
CA ASP A 564 22.68 18.24 -12.43
C ASP A 564 23.71 17.81 -11.38
N PRO A 565 24.29 18.80 -10.65
CA PRO A 565 25.35 18.56 -9.67
C PRO A 565 24.89 17.77 -8.45
N GLY A 566 23.59 17.46 -8.34
CA GLY A 566 23.03 16.64 -7.27
C GLY A 566 23.10 15.13 -7.55
N ASP A 567 23.41 14.70 -8.78
CA ASP A 567 23.42 13.28 -9.14
C ASP A 567 24.71 12.57 -8.70
N VAL A 568 24.54 11.58 -7.80
CA VAL A 568 25.65 10.80 -7.23
C VAL A 568 26.31 9.90 -8.29
N GLY A 569 25.52 9.36 -9.21
CA GLY A 569 26.00 8.46 -10.26
C GLY A 569 26.83 9.19 -11.31
N VAL A 570 26.38 10.38 -11.73
CA VAL A 570 27.17 11.25 -12.62
C VAL A 570 28.52 11.60 -11.99
N LYS A 571 28.55 12.00 -10.72
CA LYS A 571 29.79 12.29 -9.99
C LYS A 571 30.72 11.09 -9.88
N LYS A 572 30.16 9.91 -9.60
CA LYS A 572 30.92 8.65 -9.52
C LYS A 572 31.54 8.32 -10.87
N ASN A 573 30.76 8.38 -11.95
CA ASN A 573 31.22 8.16 -13.32
C ASN A 573 32.33 9.14 -13.70
N LEU A 574 32.15 10.43 -13.40
CA LEU A 574 33.14 11.47 -13.65
C LEU A 574 34.44 11.23 -12.87
N LYS A 575 34.34 10.82 -11.60
CA LYS A 575 35.52 10.49 -10.76
C LYS A 575 36.30 9.32 -11.38
N THR A 576 35.63 8.23 -11.71
CA THR A 576 36.25 7.05 -12.33
C THR A 576 36.94 7.43 -13.64
N LEU A 577 36.29 8.20 -14.51
CA LEU A 577 36.89 8.59 -15.79
C LEU A 577 38.08 9.55 -15.61
N LYS A 578 38.06 10.43 -14.62
CA LYS A 578 39.21 11.28 -14.26
C LYS A 578 40.41 10.45 -13.80
N GLU A 579 40.19 9.35 -13.08
CA GLU A 579 41.25 8.42 -12.67
C GLU A 579 41.85 7.70 -13.90
N THR A 580 41.00 7.20 -14.81
CA THR A 580 41.44 6.62 -16.09
C THR A 580 42.24 7.63 -16.92
N ALA A 581 41.78 8.88 -17.01
CA ALA A 581 42.46 9.95 -17.73
C ALA A 581 43.87 10.23 -17.18
N ARG A 582 44.07 10.17 -15.86
CA ARG A 582 45.41 10.28 -15.25
C ARG A 582 46.31 9.13 -15.67
N GLY A 583 45.79 7.91 -15.74
CA GLY A 583 46.55 6.72 -16.18
C GLY A 583 47.11 6.84 -17.60
N PHE A 584 46.42 7.55 -18.49
CA PHE A 584 46.84 7.76 -19.88
C PHE A 584 47.48 9.14 -20.15
N ASN A 585 47.73 9.95 -19.12
CA ASN A 585 48.21 11.33 -19.23
C ASN A 585 47.32 12.25 -20.12
N CYS A 586 46.00 12.10 -20.02
CA CYS A 586 45.04 12.96 -20.72
C CYS A 586 44.84 14.29 -19.97
N SER A 587 44.74 15.40 -20.70
CA SER A 587 44.30 16.68 -20.14
C SER A 587 42.79 16.67 -19.87
N ILE A 588 42.36 17.29 -18.76
CA ILE A 588 40.93 17.47 -18.45
C ILE A 588 40.39 18.65 -19.29
N PRO A 589 39.39 18.44 -20.15
CA PRO A 589 38.85 19.50 -21.02
C PRO A 589 37.87 20.42 -20.28
N LYS A 590 37.44 21.50 -20.95
CA LYS A 590 36.36 22.38 -20.52
C LYS A 590 35.07 22.07 -21.30
N THR A 591 33.90 22.45 -20.76
CA THR A 591 32.59 22.15 -21.35
C THR A 591 32.14 23.10 -22.47
N ASN A 592 32.76 24.28 -22.60
CA ASN A 592 32.36 25.32 -23.57
C ASN A 592 32.30 24.81 -25.02
N ALA A 593 33.27 23.99 -25.44
CA ALA A 593 33.31 23.45 -26.79
C ALA A 593 32.13 22.50 -27.06
N LEU A 594 31.75 21.68 -26.08
CA LEU A 594 30.59 20.80 -26.18
C LEU A 594 29.28 21.59 -26.18
N LYS A 595 29.15 22.60 -25.31
CA LYS A 595 27.97 23.50 -25.29
C LYS A 595 27.76 24.14 -26.67
N ASN A 596 28.79 24.74 -27.24
CA ASN A 596 28.72 25.34 -28.59
C ASN A 596 28.36 24.30 -29.67
N ARG A 597 28.86 23.05 -29.57
CA ARG A 597 28.49 21.97 -30.51
C ARG A 597 27.01 21.60 -30.40
N LEU A 598 26.48 21.53 -29.18
CA LEU A 598 25.06 21.21 -28.95
C LEU A 598 24.16 22.37 -29.39
N GLU A 599 24.53 23.62 -29.10
CA GLU A 599 23.81 24.82 -29.54
C GLU A 599 23.77 24.92 -31.07
N ASN A 600 24.90 24.71 -31.76
CA ASN A 600 24.95 24.75 -33.23
C ASN A 600 24.13 23.64 -33.90
N ARG A 601 23.89 22.50 -33.21
CA ARG A 601 23.06 21.39 -33.71
C ARG A 601 21.56 21.67 -33.68
N ILE A 602 21.11 22.57 -32.81
CA ILE A 602 19.72 23.07 -32.80
C ILE A 602 19.42 23.83 -34.12
N GLY A 603 20.48 24.25 -34.82
CA GLY A 603 20.39 25.14 -35.96
C GLY A 603 19.94 26.52 -35.51
N ALA A 604 20.22 27.54 -36.32
CA ALA A 604 19.48 28.78 -36.23
C ALA A 604 18.02 28.52 -36.64
N GLN A 605 17.23 27.82 -35.79
CA GLN A 605 15.81 28.10 -35.70
C GLN A 605 15.72 29.54 -35.21
N LYS A 606 15.84 30.43 -36.19
CA LYS A 606 15.54 31.84 -36.11
C LYS A 606 14.33 31.98 -35.22
N ILE A 607 14.52 32.72 -34.14
CA ILE A 607 13.53 33.62 -33.56
C ILE A 607 12.64 34.10 -34.72
N GLN A 608 11.50 33.45 -34.96
CA GLN A 608 10.42 34.10 -35.66
C GLN A 608 9.89 35.07 -34.62
N SER A 609 10.34 36.31 -34.73
CA SER A 609 9.60 37.42 -34.15
C SER A 609 8.18 37.32 -34.71
N ILE A 610 7.25 36.76 -33.94
CA ILE A 610 5.85 36.97 -34.21
C ILE A 610 5.65 38.44 -33.90
N ARG A 611 5.65 39.29 -34.93
CA ARG A 611 5.07 40.63 -34.82
C ARG A 611 3.59 40.41 -34.55
N HIS A 612 3.22 40.37 -33.28
CA HIS A 612 1.83 40.59 -32.91
C HIS A 612 1.54 42.06 -33.22
N VAL A 613 0.89 42.30 -34.36
CA VAL A 613 0.24 43.58 -34.62
C VAL A 613 -1.09 43.49 -33.87
N PHE A 614 -1.19 44.21 -32.75
CA PHE A 614 -2.49 44.42 -32.13
C PHE A 614 -3.25 45.43 -33.01
N GLU A 615 -4.51 45.15 -33.33
CA GLU A 615 -5.40 46.18 -33.87
C GLU A 615 -5.62 47.23 -32.78
N PRO A 616 -5.39 48.52 -33.06
CA PRO A 616 -5.56 49.58 -32.06
C PRO A 616 -6.99 49.56 -31.53
N THR A 617 -7.12 49.56 -30.22
CA THR A 617 -8.40 49.72 -29.55
C THR A 617 -8.82 51.20 -29.60
N PRO A 618 -10.11 51.55 -29.43
CA PRO A 618 -10.56 52.94 -29.43
C PRO A 618 -9.82 53.84 -28.41
N GLU A 619 -9.29 53.24 -27.35
CA GLU A 619 -8.53 53.89 -26.28
C GLU A 619 -7.13 54.34 -26.76
N ASP A 620 -6.53 53.64 -27.74
CA ASP A 620 -5.22 53.93 -28.34
C ASP A 620 -5.21 55.17 -29.25
N HIS A 621 -6.38 55.74 -29.56
CA HIS A 621 -6.54 56.94 -30.39
C HIS A 621 -6.54 58.26 -29.61
N THR A 622 -6.47 58.20 -28.29
CA THR A 622 -6.47 59.37 -27.40
C THR A 622 -5.16 59.50 -26.65
N CYS A 623 -4.70 60.73 -26.43
CA CYS A 623 -3.45 60.96 -25.70
C CYS A 623 -3.58 60.51 -24.23
N PHE A 624 -2.74 59.56 -23.81
CA PHE A 624 -2.74 58.99 -22.46
C PHE A 624 -2.65 60.03 -21.32
N PHE A 625 -2.02 61.18 -21.56
CA PHE A 625 -1.84 62.22 -20.54
C PHE A 625 -3.01 63.20 -20.40
N CYS A 626 -3.76 63.46 -21.48
CA CYS A 626 -4.81 64.48 -21.45
C CYS A 626 -6.21 63.95 -21.75
N ALA A 627 -6.34 62.71 -22.25
CA ALA A 627 -7.60 62.02 -22.57
C ALA A 627 -8.55 62.71 -23.57
N ASP A 628 -8.32 63.98 -23.93
CA ASP A 628 -9.23 64.81 -24.73
C ASP A 628 -8.78 65.04 -26.19
N ASN A 629 -7.50 64.83 -26.51
CA ASN A 629 -6.97 65.09 -27.85
C ASN A 629 -6.66 63.79 -28.61
N SER A 630 -7.04 63.75 -29.89
CA SER A 630 -6.63 62.70 -30.84
C SER A 630 -5.13 62.79 -31.13
N ALA A 631 -4.47 61.65 -31.32
CA ALA A 631 -3.07 61.61 -31.76
C ALA A 631 -2.86 62.48 -33.02
N ASN A 632 -2.02 63.51 -32.92
CA ASN A 632 -1.70 64.42 -34.02
C ASN A 632 -0.25 64.17 -34.46
N ASP A 633 -0.06 64.01 -35.77
CA ASP A 633 1.23 63.79 -36.45
C ASP A 633 2.29 64.88 -36.16
N THR A 634 1.92 66.03 -35.59
CA THR A 634 2.85 67.10 -35.18
C THR A 634 3.43 66.95 -33.78
N CYS A 635 2.98 65.97 -32.98
CA CYS A 635 3.56 65.71 -31.67
C CYS A 635 4.90 64.98 -31.85
N GLN A 636 6.04 65.65 -31.62
CA GLN A 636 7.39 65.07 -31.72
C GLN A 636 7.71 64.02 -30.64
N ILE A 637 6.69 63.45 -30.00
CA ILE A 637 6.83 62.33 -29.09
C ILE A 637 6.75 61.06 -29.94
N THR A 638 7.87 60.67 -30.53
CA THR A 638 8.07 59.28 -30.96
C THR A 638 8.43 58.45 -29.73
N VAL A 639 7.45 57.98 -28.96
CA VAL A 639 7.69 56.81 -28.12
C VAL A 639 7.21 55.59 -28.89
N PRO A 640 8.12 54.73 -29.38
CA PRO A 640 7.73 53.36 -29.68
C PRO A 640 7.44 52.66 -28.34
N MET A 641 6.16 52.52 -28.00
CA MET A 641 5.77 51.54 -26.99
C MET A 641 5.63 50.18 -27.69
N CYS A 642 6.67 49.34 -27.60
CA CYS A 642 6.54 47.89 -27.61
C CYS A 642 7.89 47.18 -27.39
N GLY A 643 7.86 46.18 -26.50
CA GLY A 643 8.81 45.08 -26.48
C GLY A 643 9.19 44.65 -25.07
N ASP A 644 8.36 43.82 -24.42
CA ASP A 644 8.92 42.91 -23.42
C ASP A 644 9.88 41.97 -24.16
N VAL A 645 11.17 42.28 -24.06
CA VAL A 645 12.23 41.34 -24.40
C VAL A 645 12.15 40.23 -23.36
N GLN A 646 11.48 39.12 -23.68
CA GLN A 646 11.68 37.91 -22.89
C GLN A 646 13.09 37.40 -23.17
N VAL A 647 13.92 37.48 -22.14
CA VAL A 647 15.19 36.76 -22.08
C VAL A 647 14.87 35.27 -22.26
N PHE A 648 15.33 34.69 -23.37
CA PHE A 648 15.38 33.24 -23.48
C PHE A 648 16.58 32.77 -22.67
N ASP A 649 16.31 32.14 -21.52
CA ASP A 649 17.31 31.31 -20.85
C ASP A 649 17.68 30.18 -21.81
N LEU A 650 18.86 30.25 -22.43
CA LEU A 650 19.38 29.11 -23.17
C LEU A 650 19.74 28.01 -22.16
N LEU A 651 19.44 26.75 -22.51
CA LEU A 651 19.74 25.55 -21.71
C LEU A 651 21.20 25.51 -21.20
N PHE A 652 22.14 26.19 -21.87
CA PHE A 652 23.56 26.19 -21.57
C PHE A 652 24.19 27.57 -21.29
N ASN A 653 23.44 28.67 -21.42
CA ASN A 653 23.95 30.03 -21.29
C ASN A 653 22.95 30.97 -20.61
N SER A 654 23.39 31.62 -19.53
CA SER A 654 22.68 32.70 -18.84
C SER A 654 23.04 34.11 -19.36
N ASN A 655 23.71 34.23 -20.51
CA ASN A 655 24.13 35.54 -21.04
C ASN A 655 23.99 35.60 -22.56
N TYR A 656 22.81 36.02 -23.02
CA TYR A 656 22.69 36.72 -24.29
C TYR A 656 22.10 38.12 -24.02
N LEU A 657 22.98 39.06 -23.67
CA LEU A 657 22.70 40.48 -23.86
C LEU A 657 23.05 40.81 -25.30
N GLY A 658 22.09 40.64 -26.20
CA GLY A 658 22.17 41.22 -27.53
C GLY A 658 21.68 42.66 -27.48
N CYS A 659 22.55 43.60 -27.11
CA CYS A 659 22.32 45.03 -27.37
C CYS A 659 23.12 45.44 -28.61
N VAL A 660 22.44 46.06 -29.58
CA VAL A 660 23.03 47.15 -30.34
C VAL A 660 22.01 48.28 -30.34
N ASP A 661 22.11 49.14 -29.33
CA ASP A 661 21.65 50.52 -29.44
C ASP A 661 22.61 51.24 -30.38
N ILE A 662 22.10 51.75 -31.50
CA ILE A 662 22.70 52.89 -32.19
C ILE A 662 21.55 53.85 -32.45
N TRP A 663 21.58 54.95 -31.69
CA TRP A 663 20.99 56.29 -31.88
C TRP A 663 19.83 56.45 -32.85
#